data_AF-A0A2L2WL20-F1
#
_entry.id   AF-A0A2L2WL20-F1
#
_cell.length_a   1.000
_cell.length_b   1.000
_cell.length_c   1.000
_cell.angle_alpha   90.00
_cell.angle_beta   90.00
_cell.angle_gamma   90.00
#
_symmetry.space_group_name_H-M   'P 1'
#
loop_
_entity.id
_entity.type
_entity.pdbx_description
1 polymer ?
#
loop_
_entity_poly.entity_id
_entity_poly.type
_entity_poly.pdbx_seq_one_letter_code
_entity_poly.pdbx_strand_id
1 'polypeptide(L)'
;MEFSPLVPALSGKTRSEGDAVKSINSLCVLFYDADGNLAYHRPLTAGGTSGVPDTYVVTDSARVSDTESVTPHADLTMSVPYGRYYIYVVANMGDLSGYADRIKTVSGLKSLPLRWNSDDISANGQMLGHFCDDKTIEDTAPLLTIDKKNTTFHSWIRRAASKVTVAYDGSKLEEGVFIYLKSVQIKDIPLNCPLGDSNEPGENDRLITNGETITYGTGTNYDEFWPARITKGRAYYPYDKDTYGLSADAHTEKAEALYFYENMQGEGESKKQDWKDPGHITYPEGNDPSKPGFKDNKKYGTYIEVKAFYRSINSDRVGSGDIVYRFMLGKDTEKDYNAERNHHYRLTLKFNRYANDVDWHIDYEEEMPGVEIPDPYFISYLYNHSMMLPFKINTGSYKVDKIVAHIDSNAWAPYNPDKDFEYCKEADPDVYPNFPADRWKGFLSLKKTVGLNIDDNGVFENKKLGDREYPYVDNGNLVGSLDSGQYRVVTDPEAKTVTYHIPLFTREKLLVTTTSLTGNNPYEAYRRKAVLNLDVKLKDAENNLRIVKAKTHIMQVRRITNPKGVWRRHDNIKPFRVVLKHRLSETAKDYSTFTSEGPWKAYVVTGDRQTIHLDGDTVKGSTGTPVDFKIRFKGCGEKETRCAIIRVEYNNYSCYHLIFVCQGSAPIELIKGGAKWHLCNMRTGTEEAGQPTEEGSMFKFGNWDTPIDAKSNVNDLGNWNTRNVQPKDFANHANTDFIIAGKSGTMKWSEIRAANHSGEFVNPVVNGKEIQVATYEDYAALLGDSSIAQGYGVLYGDDADSTLSDVDEVYGYCYDNEGKGYGMRGCFVYNKSLTDSHGGRNVFFPMGRSGYGHRKHSEIELWKNKEKFTAVLRYSAGQTQVIGNPTGRPLFYDFYKRPGATYWLGKRFGSETRGTIGWDINYYTLDFNILGINNLFDNPFKPGSSTDKENLEDVSHACFVRCIEKKQSSR
;
A
#
# COMPACT_ATOMS: atom_id res chain seq x y z
N MET A 1 16.29 19.60 -8.93
CA MET A 1 14.82 19.78 -8.89
C MET A 1 14.41 19.43 -7.47
N GLU A 2 14.20 20.44 -6.62
CA GLU A 2 13.84 20.24 -5.21
C GLU A 2 12.36 19.88 -5.12
N PHE A 3 12.08 18.66 -4.65
CA PHE A 3 10.73 18.20 -4.42
C PHE A 3 10.23 18.79 -3.10
N SER A 4 9.46 19.88 -3.20
CA SER A 4 8.52 20.26 -2.13
C SER A 4 7.38 19.24 -2.12
N PRO A 5 7.01 18.66 -0.97
CA PRO A 5 5.85 17.77 -0.91
C PRO A 5 4.58 18.54 -1.28
N LEU A 6 3.88 18.04 -2.30
CA LEU A 6 2.50 18.43 -2.66
C LEU A 6 1.55 18.03 -1.52
N VAL A 7 1.37 18.90 -0.53
CA VAL A 7 0.14 18.93 0.26
C VAL A 7 -0.87 19.73 -0.56
N PRO A 8 -2.04 19.19 -0.91
CA PRO A 8 -3.06 19.95 -1.64
C PRO A 8 -3.43 21.19 -0.85
N ALA A 9 -3.14 22.37 -1.41
CA ALA A 9 -3.62 23.66 -0.95
C ALA A 9 -5.14 23.78 -1.22
N LEU A 10 -5.96 22.95 -0.59
CA LEU A 10 -7.43 22.97 -0.73
C LEU A 10 -8.13 22.57 0.58
N SER A 11 -8.09 23.44 1.57
CA SER A 11 -9.19 23.76 2.51
C SER A 11 -8.77 25.04 3.25
N GLY A 12 -9.73 25.92 3.58
CA GLY A 12 -9.48 27.28 4.05
C GLY A 12 -8.43 27.40 5.16
N LYS A 13 -7.67 28.51 5.15
CA LYS A 13 -6.65 28.87 6.14
C LYS A 13 -7.18 28.75 7.59
N THR A 14 -6.63 27.84 8.41
CA THR A 14 -6.82 27.82 9.88
C THR A 14 -5.65 27.20 10.67
N ARG A 15 -4.44 27.11 10.10
CA ARG A 15 -3.26 26.57 10.80
C ARG A 15 -2.18 27.63 10.89
N SER A 16 -1.60 27.78 12.09
CA SER A 16 -0.57 28.78 12.37
C SER A 16 0.79 28.11 12.57
N GLU A 17 1.84 28.79 12.12
CA GLU A 17 3.22 28.38 12.40
C GLU A 17 3.49 28.43 13.91
N GLY A 18 4.40 27.59 14.39
CA GLY A 18 4.71 27.46 15.82
C GLY A 18 5.28 28.73 16.47
N ASP A 19 5.68 29.73 15.70
CA ASP A 19 6.25 31.00 16.15
C ASP A 19 5.37 32.23 15.83
N ALA A 20 4.09 32.03 15.48
CA ALA A 20 3.16 33.10 15.08
C ALA A 20 3.04 34.28 16.07
N VAL A 21 3.19 34.03 17.38
CA VAL A 21 3.10 35.06 18.45
C VAL A 21 4.47 35.42 19.06
N LYS A 22 5.55 35.16 18.34
CA LYS A 22 6.91 35.31 18.87
C LYS A 22 7.34 36.77 19.04
N SER A 23 6.98 37.64 18.09
CA SER A 23 7.57 38.97 17.88
C SER A 23 7.19 40.05 18.90
N ILE A 24 8.09 41.02 19.09
CA ILE A 24 7.85 42.27 19.85
C ILE A 24 7.72 43.43 18.84
N ASN A 25 6.49 43.85 18.59
CA ASN A 25 6.13 44.86 17.58
C ASN A 25 5.90 46.26 18.18
N SER A 26 5.61 46.36 19.48
CA SER A 26 5.55 47.63 20.21
C SER A 26 5.88 47.41 21.70
N LEU A 27 6.36 48.44 22.38
CA LEU A 27 6.63 48.45 23.82
C LEU A 27 6.14 49.75 24.47
N CYS A 28 5.53 49.64 25.64
CA CYS A 28 5.18 50.77 26.50
C CYS A 28 5.59 50.45 27.95
N VAL A 29 6.33 51.36 28.59
CA VAL A 29 6.81 51.21 29.97
C VAL A 29 6.01 52.09 30.91
N LEU A 30 5.53 51.55 32.02
CA LEU A 30 4.69 52.22 33.01
C LEU A 30 5.44 52.34 34.34
N PHE A 31 5.38 53.53 34.95
CA PHE A 31 6.01 53.83 36.23
C PHE A 31 4.93 54.13 37.27
N TYR A 32 4.84 53.27 38.28
CA TYR A 32 3.95 53.48 39.43
C TYR A 32 4.77 53.94 40.63
N ASP A 33 4.26 54.92 41.38
CA ASP A 33 4.89 55.38 42.62
C ASP A 33 4.84 54.32 43.74
N ALA A 34 5.42 54.65 44.90
CA ALA A 34 5.47 53.73 46.05
C ALA A 34 4.09 53.37 46.62
N ASP A 35 3.05 54.16 46.32
CA ASP A 35 1.66 53.89 46.71
C ASP A 35 0.90 53.08 45.64
N GLY A 36 1.55 52.76 44.51
CA GLY A 36 0.99 51.97 43.42
C GLY A 36 0.15 52.77 42.42
N ASN A 37 0.22 54.11 42.45
CA ASN A 37 -0.46 54.99 41.50
C ASN A 37 0.44 55.29 40.30
N LEU A 38 -0.16 55.39 39.11
CA LEU A 38 0.59 55.68 37.89
C LEU A 38 1.16 57.10 37.94
N ALA A 39 2.49 57.21 37.94
CA ALA A 39 3.18 58.48 37.79
C ALA A 39 3.15 58.94 36.34
N TYR A 40 3.55 58.07 35.41
CA TYR A 40 3.48 58.27 33.96
C TYR A 40 3.76 56.95 33.22
N HIS A 41 3.43 56.89 31.93
CA HIS A 41 3.85 55.83 31.01
C HIS A 41 4.57 56.41 29.80
N ARG A 42 5.42 55.60 29.15
CA ARG A 42 6.18 55.98 27.96
C ARG A 42 6.08 54.91 26.88
N PRO A 43 5.41 55.18 25.75
CA PRO A 43 5.55 54.36 24.55
C PRO A 43 6.97 54.52 23.98
N LEU A 44 7.54 53.43 23.47
CA LEU A 44 8.87 53.40 22.87
C LEU A 44 8.77 53.30 21.35
N THR A 45 9.69 53.99 20.65
CA THR A 45 9.78 53.92 19.19
C THR A 45 10.68 52.77 18.77
N ALA A 46 10.20 51.95 17.84
CA ALA A 46 10.98 50.85 17.28
C ALA A 46 12.06 51.38 16.32
N GLY A 47 13.29 50.86 16.44
CA GLY A 47 14.41 51.17 15.54
C GLY A 47 15.35 52.25 16.08
N GLY A 48 16.65 52.08 15.83
CA GLY A 48 17.70 53.01 16.27
C GLY A 48 19.07 52.35 16.44
N THR A 49 20.04 53.12 16.94
CA THR A 49 21.30 52.62 17.51
C THR A 49 21.10 52.45 19.02
N SER A 50 21.61 51.37 19.61
CA SER A 50 21.51 51.16 21.06
C SER A 50 22.02 52.38 21.83
N GLY A 51 21.25 52.87 22.80
CA GLY A 51 21.58 54.05 23.61
C GLY A 51 20.83 55.35 23.27
N VAL A 52 19.99 55.38 22.23
CA VAL A 52 19.10 56.53 21.95
C VAL A 52 17.90 56.51 22.92
N PRO A 53 17.64 57.60 23.68
CA PRO A 53 16.51 57.65 24.61
C PRO A 53 15.17 57.38 23.94
N ASP A 54 14.30 56.65 24.64
CA ASP A 54 12.91 56.35 24.25
C ASP A 54 12.76 55.54 22.95
N THR A 55 13.82 54.81 22.58
CA THR A 55 13.83 53.84 21.47
C THR A 55 14.17 52.44 21.96
N TYR A 56 13.81 51.43 21.19
CA TYR A 56 14.22 50.04 21.43
C TYR A 56 14.67 49.32 20.15
N VAL A 57 15.58 48.36 20.33
CA VAL A 57 16.05 47.46 19.26
C VAL A 57 15.80 46.02 19.70
N VAL A 58 15.14 45.24 18.83
CA VAL A 58 14.91 43.82 19.06
C VAL A 58 16.03 43.02 18.42
N THR A 59 16.64 42.14 19.19
CA THR A 59 17.65 41.18 18.76
C THR A 59 17.25 39.77 19.20
N ASP A 60 17.89 38.76 18.63
CA ASP A 60 17.70 37.38 19.04
C ASP A 60 18.69 37.01 20.13
N SER A 61 18.19 36.48 21.24
CA SER A 61 19.01 35.96 22.34
C SER A 61 18.88 34.45 22.43
N ALA A 62 20.02 33.76 22.36
CA ALA A 62 20.09 32.32 22.55
C ALA A 62 19.71 31.95 23.99
N ARG A 63 18.94 30.86 24.13
CA ARG A 63 18.49 30.35 25.42
C ARG A 63 18.87 28.89 25.56
N VAL A 64 19.32 28.48 26.75
CA VAL A 64 19.40 27.06 27.11
C VAL A 64 18.00 26.67 27.59
N SER A 65 17.13 26.28 26.66
CA SER A 65 15.73 25.95 26.93
C SER A 65 15.24 24.85 26.00
N ASP A 66 14.45 23.94 26.55
CA ASP A 66 13.82 22.87 25.79
C ASP A 66 12.59 23.35 25.00
N THR A 67 12.11 24.59 25.18
CA THR A 67 10.88 25.13 24.55
C THR A 67 11.15 26.10 23.40
N GLU A 68 12.02 27.09 23.59
CA GLU A 68 12.48 28.01 22.54
C GLU A 68 14.01 28.15 22.59
N SER A 69 14.68 27.87 21.47
CA SER A 69 16.15 27.92 21.39
C SER A 69 16.69 29.36 21.30
N VAL A 70 15.84 30.26 20.80
CA VAL A 70 16.11 31.69 20.60
C VAL A 70 14.86 32.50 20.94
N THR A 71 14.99 33.47 21.84
CA THR A 71 13.91 34.39 22.23
C THR A 71 14.22 35.83 21.81
N PRO A 72 13.24 36.62 21.35
CA PRO A 72 13.44 38.04 21.11
C PRO A 72 13.82 38.77 22.41
N HIS A 73 14.81 39.64 22.31
CA HIS A 73 15.32 40.49 23.39
C HIS A 73 15.27 41.94 22.94
N ALA A 74 14.66 42.80 23.73
CA ALA A 74 14.56 44.23 23.44
C ALA A 74 15.53 45.03 24.32
N ASP A 75 16.52 45.67 23.70
CA ASP A 75 17.38 46.65 24.36
C ASP A 75 16.76 48.03 24.24
N LEU A 76 16.61 48.73 25.37
CA LEU A 76 16.02 50.07 25.44
C LEU A 76 16.81 50.98 26.37
N THR A 77 16.77 52.28 26.13
CA THR A 77 17.37 53.30 26.99
C THR A 77 16.36 54.41 27.23
N MET A 78 16.20 54.86 28.47
CA MET A 78 15.19 55.85 28.84
C MET A 78 15.74 56.86 29.84
N SER A 79 15.29 58.11 29.74
CA SER A 79 15.59 59.15 30.73
C SER A 79 14.46 59.21 31.75
N VAL A 80 14.73 58.75 32.97
CA VAL A 80 13.75 58.59 34.04
C VAL A 80 14.09 59.53 35.20
N PRO A 81 13.14 60.31 35.74
CA PRO A 81 13.30 61.03 36.99
C PRO A 81 13.79 60.14 38.13
N TYR A 82 14.62 60.69 39.02
CA TYR A 82 15.02 59.98 40.23
C TYR A 82 13.83 59.77 41.16
N GLY A 83 13.73 58.59 41.74
CA GLY A 83 12.59 58.19 42.54
C GLY A 83 12.54 56.69 42.81
N ARG A 84 11.46 56.27 43.46
CA ARG A 84 11.16 54.85 43.74
C ARG A 84 9.92 54.46 42.95
N TYR A 85 10.02 53.40 42.15
CA TYR A 85 8.96 53.00 41.23
C TYR A 85 8.77 51.48 41.18
N TYR A 86 7.51 51.05 41.03
CA TYR A 86 7.22 49.78 40.39
C TYR A 86 7.17 50.01 38.88
N ILE A 87 7.99 49.27 38.12
CA ILE A 87 8.15 49.51 36.68
C ILE A 87 7.62 48.30 35.91
N TYR A 88 6.60 48.52 35.09
CA TYR A 88 5.99 47.50 34.24
C TYR A 88 6.27 47.78 32.76
N VAL A 89 6.25 46.73 31.95
CA VAL A 89 6.35 46.83 30.49
C VAL A 89 5.26 46.02 29.82
N VAL A 90 4.61 46.61 28.83
CA VAL A 90 3.61 45.96 27.99
C VAL A 90 4.13 45.91 26.57
N ALA A 91 4.03 44.73 25.95
CA ALA A 91 4.34 44.53 24.54
C ALA A 91 3.07 44.33 23.71
N ASN A 92 3.13 44.75 22.44
CA ASN A 92 2.09 44.50 21.43
C ASN A 92 0.71 45.10 21.75
N MET A 93 0.67 46.24 22.45
CA MET A 93 -0.55 47.00 22.75
C MET A 93 -0.44 48.51 22.43
N GLY A 94 0.55 48.90 21.62
CA GLY A 94 0.74 50.30 21.23
C GLY A 94 1.11 51.20 22.42
N ASP A 95 0.53 52.40 22.48
CA ASP A 95 0.84 53.41 23.48
C ASP A 95 -0.04 53.39 24.75
N LEU A 96 -1.02 52.47 24.79
CA LEU A 96 -2.02 52.34 25.84
C LEU A 96 -2.93 53.56 26.05
N SER A 97 -2.94 54.53 25.13
CA SER A 97 -3.75 55.76 25.24
C SER A 97 -5.25 55.46 25.38
N GLY A 98 -5.75 54.43 24.69
CA GLY A 98 -7.13 53.95 24.82
C GLY A 98 -7.49 53.36 26.19
N TYR A 99 -6.52 53.18 27.09
CA TYR A 99 -6.70 52.59 28.42
C TYR A 99 -6.29 53.54 29.57
N ALA A 100 -6.07 54.83 29.30
CA ALA A 100 -5.51 55.80 30.23
C ALA A 100 -6.17 55.81 31.63
N ASP A 101 -7.49 55.65 31.70
CA ASP A 101 -8.21 55.60 32.99
C ASP A 101 -7.99 54.29 33.76
N ARG A 102 -7.84 53.15 33.06
CA ARG A 102 -7.66 51.84 33.67
C ARG A 102 -6.24 51.62 34.17
N ILE A 103 -5.24 52.14 33.48
CA ILE A 103 -3.83 51.93 33.84
C ILE A 103 -3.37 52.75 35.06
N LYS A 104 -4.24 53.55 35.68
CA LYS A 104 -3.92 54.39 36.86
C LYS A 104 -3.40 53.60 38.07
N THR A 105 -3.68 52.30 38.15
CA THR A 105 -3.17 51.40 39.19
C THR A 105 -2.59 50.13 38.57
N VAL A 106 -1.71 49.45 39.29
CA VAL A 106 -1.15 48.16 38.87
C VAL A 106 -2.25 47.10 38.66
N SER A 107 -3.25 47.07 39.54
CA SER A 107 -4.42 46.18 39.39
C SER A 107 -5.24 46.51 38.14
N GLY A 108 -5.42 47.80 37.83
CA GLY A 108 -6.11 48.22 36.62
C GLY A 108 -5.34 47.88 35.33
N LEU A 109 -4.00 47.89 35.37
CA LEU A 109 -3.15 47.42 34.27
C LEU A 109 -3.27 45.89 34.06
N LYS A 110 -3.17 45.10 35.13
CA LYS A 110 -3.24 43.64 35.03
C LYS A 110 -4.62 43.13 34.57
N SER A 111 -5.68 43.88 34.87
CA SER A 111 -7.06 43.57 34.49
C SER A 111 -7.47 44.13 33.11
N LEU A 112 -6.55 44.69 32.31
CA LEU A 112 -6.87 45.14 30.96
C LEU A 112 -7.41 43.98 30.11
N PRO A 113 -8.58 44.15 29.46
CA PRO A 113 -9.21 43.07 28.72
C PRO A 113 -8.55 42.90 27.34
N LEU A 114 -8.01 41.71 27.10
CA LEU A 114 -7.61 41.24 25.78
C LEU A 114 -8.76 40.45 25.17
N ARG A 115 -8.99 40.62 23.86
CA ARG A 115 -9.98 39.86 23.10
C ARG A 115 -9.26 38.99 22.08
N TRP A 116 -9.68 37.74 21.93
CA TRP A 116 -9.07 36.81 21.00
C TRP A 116 -9.36 37.23 19.56
N ASN A 117 -8.34 37.25 18.71
CA ASN A 117 -8.46 37.50 17.29
C ASN A 117 -8.29 36.19 16.52
N SER A 118 -9.41 35.61 16.07
CA SER A 118 -9.41 34.37 15.29
C SER A 118 -8.98 34.57 13.82
N ASP A 119 -9.05 35.80 13.30
CA ASP A 119 -8.73 36.09 11.90
C ASP A 119 -7.23 36.33 11.69
N ASP A 120 -6.52 36.74 12.75
CA ASP A 120 -5.08 36.96 12.75
C ASP A 120 -4.47 36.50 14.08
N ILE A 121 -3.89 35.29 14.07
CA ILE A 121 -3.30 34.67 15.26
C ILE A 121 -2.09 35.44 15.76
N SER A 122 -1.32 36.07 14.86
CA SER A 122 -0.14 36.86 15.22
C SER A 122 -0.50 38.11 16.06
N ALA A 123 -1.75 38.58 15.95
CA ALA A 123 -2.28 39.68 16.74
C ALA A 123 -2.57 39.30 18.20
N ASN A 124 -2.46 38.03 18.62
CA ASN A 124 -2.67 37.58 20.00
C ASN A 124 -1.36 37.52 20.83
N GLY A 125 -0.29 38.17 20.35
CA GLY A 125 1.03 38.18 20.98
C GLY A 125 1.22 39.20 22.12
N GLN A 126 0.17 39.66 22.80
CA GLN A 126 0.30 40.62 23.90
C GLN A 126 1.11 40.05 25.05
N MET A 127 1.97 40.87 25.66
CA MET A 127 2.85 40.44 26.75
C MET A 127 2.90 41.47 27.87
N LEU A 128 3.09 40.99 29.10
CA LEU A 128 3.30 41.82 30.29
C LEU A 128 4.53 41.33 31.04
N GLY A 129 5.34 42.25 31.53
CA GLY A 129 6.39 41.97 32.49
C GLY A 129 6.61 43.15 33.44
N HIS A 130 7.52 42.97 34.37
CA HIS A 130 8.00 44.01 35.26
C HIS A 130 9.52 43.98 35.33
N PHE A 131 10.12 45.11 35.68
CA PHE A 131 11.57 45.21 35.80
C PHE A 131 12.04 44.83 37.20
N CYS A 132 13.22 44.19 37.25
CA CYS A 132 13.98 43.86 38.44
C CYS A 132 15.42 44.43 38.31
N ASP A 133 16.10 44.59 39.43
CA ASP A 133 17.50 45.04 39.52
C ASP A 133 18.53 43.94 39.23
N ASP A 134 18.07 42.69 39.14
CA ASP A 134 18.83 41.56 38.65
C ASP A 134 18.04 40.76 37.58
N LYS A 135 18.58 39.59 37.19
CA LYS A 135 17.96 38.70 36.20
C LYS A 135 17.07 37.61 36.83
N THR A 136 16.71 37.74 38.10
CA THR A 136 15.83 36.77 38.76
C THR A 136 14.42 36.82 38.17
N ILE A 137 13.72 35.69 38.21
CA ILE A 137 12.32 35.60 37.80
C ILE A 137 11.49 35.77 39.08
N GLU A 138 10.88 36.93 39.25
CA GLU A 138 9.93 37.21 40.32
C GLU A 138 8.49 37.24 39.76
N ASP A 139 7.50 36.86 40.58
CA ASP A 139 6.09 36.94 40.20
C ASP A 139 5.44 38.30 40.58
N THR A 140 6.10 39.04 41.47
CA THR A 140 5.66 40.34 41.97
C THR A 140 6.72 41.39 41.67
N ALA A 141 6.30 42.55 41.16
CA ALA A 141 7.25 43.62 40.86
C ALA A 141 7.91 44.17 42.15
N PRO A 142 9.24 44.27 42.21
CA PRO A 142 9.93 44.92 43.31
C PRO A 142 9.79 46.45 43.20
N LEU A 143 9.89 47.13 44.34
CA LEU A 143 9.96 48.59 44.38
C LEU A 143 11.39 49.04 44.10
N LEU A 144 11.66 49.42 42.86
CA LEU A 144 13.00 49.79 42.37
C LEU A 144 13.36 51.23 42.75
N THR A 145 14.63 51.48 43.06
CA THR A 145 15.13 52.83 43.37
C THR A 145 16.06 53.32 42.25
N ILE A 146 15.80 54.52 41.73
CA ILE A 146 16.61 55.20 40.71
C ILE A 146 17.19 56.47 41.35
N ASP A 147 18.44 56.40 41.81
CA ASP A 147 19.14 57.47 42.54
C ASP A 147 20.47 57.88 41.89
N LYS A 148 20.89 57.18 40.83
CA LYS A 148 22.14 57.38 40.12
C LYS A 148 21.95 57.28 38.60
N LYS A 149 22.89 57.85 37.86
CA LYS A 149 22.95 57.73 36.39
C LYS A 149 23.35 56.30 35.98
N ASN A 150 22.90 55.87 34.80
CA ASN A 150 23.23 54.59 34.18
C ASN A 150 22.82 53.35 34.98
N THR A 151 21.67 53.40 35.67
CA THR A 151 21.08 52.22 36.31
C THR A 151 20.55 51.25 35.25
N THR A 152 20.82 49.96 35.42
CA THR A 152 20.36 48.89 34.52
C THR A 152 19.32 48.04 35.24
N PHE A 153 18.23 47.75 34.56
CA PHE A 153 17.19 46.83 35.01
C PHE A 153 16.93 45.79 33.93
N HIS A 154 16.35 44.66 34.31
CA HIS A 154 15.96 43.60 33.40
C HIS A 154 14.48 43.24 33.59
N SER A 155 13.80 42.79 32.53
CA SER A 155 12.42 42.33 32.61
C SER A 155 12.24 41.05 31.81
N TRP A 156 11.65 40.04 32.46
CA TRP A 156 11.06 38.91 31.77
C TRP A 156 9.59 39.24 31.47
N ILE A 157 9.23 39.23 30.18
CA ILE A 157 7.85 39.43 29.73
C ILE A 157 7.20 38.09 29.43
N ARG A 158 5.93 37.93 29.82
CA ARG A 158 5.14 36.71 29.59
C ARG A 158 4.02 37.00 28.60
N ARG A 159 3.84 36.13 27.60
CA ARG A 159 2.72 36.19 26.67
C ARG A 159 1.39 35.93 27.38
N ALA A 160 0.32 36.56 26.92
CA ALA A 160 -1.04 36.22 27.36
C ALA A 160 -1.56 34.93 26.70
N ALA A 161 -1.05 34.61 25.51
CA ALA A 161 -1.38 33.40 24.77
C ALA A 161 -0.41 32.25 25.06
N SER A 162 -0.90 31.03 24.83
CA SER A 162 -0.17 29.77 24.84
C SER A 162 -0.41 29.01 23.53
N LYS A 163 0.36 27.94 23.31
CA LYS A 163 0.22 27.07 22.14
C LYS A 163 0.22 25.60 22.53
N VAL A 164 -0.43 24.78 21.72
CA VAL A 164 -0.35 23.31 21.80
C VAL A 164 0.02 22.71 20.45
N THR A 165 1.03 21.85 20.46
CA THR A 165 1.41 21.00 19.32
C THR A 165 0.90 19.59 19.57
N VAL A 166 0.34 18.94 18.54
CA VAL A 166 -0.29 17.61 18.67
C VAL A 166 0.42 16.58 17.80
N ALA A 167 0.76 15.44 18.40
CA ALA A 167 1.30 14.27 17.73
C ALA A 167 0.54 13.01 18.14
N TYR A 168 0.82 11.89 17.45
CA TYR A 168 0.10 10.63 17.64
C TYR A 168 1.04 9.43 17.71
N ASP A 169 0.68 8.47 18.57
CA ASP A 169 1.42 7.24 18.81
C ASP A 169 0.47 6.02 18.83
N GLY A 170 0.55 5.19 17.78
CA GLY A 170 -0.15 3.92 17.61
C GLY A 170 0.70 2.69 17.91
N SER A 171 1.82 2.82 18.64
CA SER A 171 2.74 1.70 18.92
C SER A 171 2.11 0.58 19.74
N LYS A 172 1.03 0.88 20.48
CA LYS A 172 0.25 -0.08 21.27
C LYS A 172 -0.95 -0.66 20.53
N LEU A 173 -1.12 -0.35 19.24
CA LEU A 173 -2.24 -0.88 18.47
C LEU A 173 -2.14 -2.39 18.28
N GLU A 174 -3.31 -3.03 18.21
CA GLU A 174 -3.42 -4.41 17.76
C GLU A 174 -3.29 -4.53 16.24
N GLU A 175 -2.94 -5.72 15.79
CA GLU A 175 -2.91 -6.01 14.35
C GLU A 175 -4.30 -5.84 13.73
N GLY A 176 -4.37 -5.31 12.51
CA GLY A 176 -5.63 -5.08 11.80
C GLY A 176 -6.40 -3.82 12.22
N VAL A 177 -5.82 -2.96 13.06
CA VAL A 177 -6.41 -1.67 13.46
C VAL A 177 -5.86 -0.52 12.63
N PHE A 178 -6.75 0.35 12.16
CA PHE A 178 -6.44 1.52 11.33
C PHE A 178 -7.14 2.76 11.88
N ILE A 179 -6.38 3.85 11.99
CA ILE A 179 -6.92 5.19 12.27
C ILE A 179 -6.58 6.12 11.11
N TYR A 180 -7.61 6.73 10.56
CA TYR A 180 -7.50 7.74 9.50
C TYR A 180 -7.83 9.09 10.12
N LEU A 181 -6.80 9.84 10.54
CA LEU A 181 -7.00 11.14 11.17
C LEU A 181 -7.57 12.12 10.16
N LYS A 182 -8.70 12.76 10.47
CA LYS A 182 -9.32 13.78 9.62
C LYS A 182 -8.86 15.17 10.02
N SER A 183 -8.93 15.48 11.31
CA SER A 183 -8.57 16.79 11.85
C SER A 183 -8.33 16.76 13.35
N VAL A 184 -7.63 17.77 13.86
CA VAL A 184 -7.57 18.12 15.27
C VAL A 184 -7.96 19.58 15.45
N GLN A 185 -8.76 19.87 16.47
CA GLN A 185 -9.25 21.20 16.78
C GLN A 185 -9.10 21.49 18.27
N ILE A 186 -8.70 22.73 18.59
CA ILE A 186 -8.77 23.23 19.97
C ILE A 186 -10.16 23.82 20.22
N LYS A 187 -10.75 23.45 21.35
CA LYS A 187 -12.15 23.72 21.68
C LYS A 187 -12.22 24.47 23.00
N ASP A 188 -13.24 25.32 23.10
CA ASP A 188 -13.52 26.11 24.31
C ASP A 188 -12.31 26.92 24.80
N ILE A 189 -11.73 27.69 23.89
CA ILE A 189 -10.71 28.68 24.26
C ILE A 189 -11.41 29.93 24.80
N PRO A 190 -10.82 30.65 25.76
CA PRO A 190 -11.39 31.91 26.25
C PRO A 190 -11.51 32.96 25.14
N LEU A 191 -12.67 33.61 25.02
CA LEU A 191 -12.89 34.77 24.15
C LEU A 191 -12.09 35.99 24.61
N ASN A 192 -11.93 36.14 25.93
CA ASN A 192 -11.19 37.24 26.53
C ASN A 192 -10.23 36.73 27.61
N CYS A 193 -9.17 37.51 27.87
CA CYS A 193 -8.17 37.23 28.90
C CYS A 193 -7.66 38.55 29.50
N PRO A 194 -7.50 38.68 30.82
CA PRO A 194 -6.79 39.81 31.40
C PRO A 194 -5.30 39.81 31.01
N LEU A 195 -4.73 41.00 30.79
CA LEU A 195 -3.33 41.16 30.41
C LEU A 195 -2.35 40.49 31.41
N GLY A 196 -2.64 40.53 32.71
CA GLY A 196 -1.78 40.00 33.77
C GLY A 196 -2.48 39.21 34.88
N ASP A 197 -3.77 39.45 35.13
CA ASP A 197 -4.53 38.69 36.14
C ASP A 197 -4.96 37.31 35.62
N SER A 198 -5.12 36.34 36.52
CA SER A 198 -5.57 34.98 36.21
C SER A 198 -6.92 34.96 35.50
N ASN A 199 -7.10 34.07 34.51
CA ASN A 199 -8.34 33.93 33.76
C ASN A 199 -9.04 32.59 34.04
N GLU A 200 -10.29 32.66 34.51
CA GLU A 200 -11.16 31.49 34.76
C GLU A 200 -12.57 31.77 34.21
N PRO A 201 -12.82 31.49 32.92
CA PRO A 201 -14.15 31.57 32.35
C PRO A 201 -15.11 30.57 33.04
N GLY A 202 -16.28 31.07 33.46
CA GLY A 202 -17.32 30.27 34.13
C GLY A 202 -18.66 30.20 33.39
N GLU A 203 -18.71 30.69 32.15
CA GLU A 203 -19.93 30.81 31.32
C GLU A 203 -19.60 30.55 29.84
N ASN A 204 -20.54 29.96 29.09
CA ASN A 204 -20.31 29.54 27.69
C ASN A 204 -20.09 30.71 26.72
N ASP A 205 -20.70 31.88 26.95
CA ASP A 205 -20.57 33.07 26.10
C ASP A 205 -19.19 33.73 26.21
N ARG A 206 -18.40 33.33 27.21
CA ARG A 206 -16.99 33.72 27.38
C ARG A 206 -16.03 32.78 26.65
N LEU A 207 -16.52 31.77 25.94
CA LEU A 207 -15.73 30.78 25.24
C LEU A 207 -15.95 30.86 23.73
N ILE A 208 -14.88 30.65 22.98
CA ILE A 208 -14.94 30.34 21.56
C ILE A 208 -14.96 28.81 21.46
N THR A 209 -16.14 28.26 21.14
CA THR A 209 -16.35 26.81 21.08
C THR A 209 -15.49 26.13 20.02
N ASN A 210 -15.16 26.82 18.92
CA ASN A 210 -14.39 26.30 17.80
C ASN A 210 -13.16 27.20 17.59
N GLY A 211 -12.01 26.82 18.15
CA GLY A 211 -10.73 27.46 17.86
C GLY A 211 -10.13 26.99 16.53
N GLU A 212 -8.82 27.22 16.37
CA GLU A 212 -8.06 26.76 15.21
C GLU A 212 -8.14 25.24 15.01
N THR A 213 -8.00 24.81 13.76
CA THR A 213 -8.09 23.40 13.34
C THR A 213 -6.96 23.07 12.38
N ILE A 214 -6.31 21.93 12.60
CA ILE A 214 -5.41 21.30 11.63
C ILE A 214 -6.18 20.18 10.93
N THR A 215 -6.29 20.27 9.61
CA THR A 215 -6.92 19.24 8.76
C THR A 215 -5.85 18.35 8.15
N TYR A 216 -5.94 17.05 8.40
CA TYR A 216 -4.99 16.05 7.88
C TYR A 216 -5.47 15.38 6.59
N GLY A 217 -6.79 15.28 6.39
CA GLY A 217 -7.37 14.66 5.21
C GLY A 217 -8.86 14.94 5.09
N THR A 218 -9.34 15.03 3.85
CA THR A 218 -10.75 15.26 3.51
C THR A 218 -11.25 14.16 2.57
N GLY A 219 -12.53 13.83 2.66
CA GLY A 219 -13.16 12.80 1.84
C GLY A 219 -13.44 11.52 2.63
N THR A 220 -13.82 10.47 1.92
CA THR A 220 -14.32 9.20 2.49
C THR A 220 -13.55 7.98 2.01
N ASN A 221 -12.47 8.18 1.26
CA ASN A 221 -11.63 7.09 0.75
C ASN A 221 -10.57 6.77 1.80
N TYR A 222 -10.92 5.91 2.77
CA TYR A 222 -10.04 5.49 3.85
C TYR A 222 -9.18 4.28 3.43
N ASP A 223 -8.07 4.57 2.75
CA ASP A 223 -7.17 3.57 2.16
C ASP A 223 -5.69 3.82 2.49
N GLU A 224 -4.81 3.02 1.90
CA GLU A 224 -3.36 3.10 2.11
C GLU A 224 -2.73 4.48 1.76
N PHE A 225 -3.43 5.33 1.00
CA PHE A 225 -2.97 6.66 0.55
C PHE A 225 -3.45 7.80 1.44
N TRP A 226 -4.25 7.53 2.48
CA TRP A 226 -4.66 8.58 3.42
C TRP A 226 -3.44 9.21 4.12
N PRO A 227 -3.28 10.55 4.12
CA PRO A 227 -2.03 11.19 4.54
C PRO A 227 -1.62 10.92 5.99
N ALA A 228 -2.59 10.98 6.91
CA ALA A 228 -2.38 10.78 8.35
C ALA A 228 -3.02 9.48 8.82
N ARG A 229 -2.50 8.38 8.28
CA ARG A 229 -2.94 7.02 8.59
C ARG A 229 -2.01 6.38 9.60
N ILE A 230 -2.58 5.85 10.68
CA ILE A 230 -1.86 5.19 11.77
C ILE A 230 -2.26 3.71 11.84
N THR A 231 -1.25 2.86 11.95
CA THR A 231 -1.39 1.41 12.15
C THR A 231 -0.25 0.93 13.06
N LYS A 232 -0.29 -0.32 13.55
CA LYS A 232 0.80 -0.88 14.36
C LYS A 232 2.18 -0.78 13.70
N GLY A 233 2.26 -1.05 12.39
CA GLY A 233 3.49 -1.00 11.60
C GLY A 233 3.92 0.40 11.14
N ARG A 234 3.02 1.39 11.21
CA ARG A 234 3.28 2.81 10.92
C ARG A 234 2.61 3.63 12.01
N ALA A 235 3.21 3.55 13.19
CA ALA A 235 2.59 3.93 14.45
C ALA A 235 2.49 5.45 14.66
N TYR A 236 3.36 6.25 14.06
CA TYR A 236 3.46 7.65 14.42
C TYR A 236 2.89 8.59 13.36
N TYR A 237 2.38 9.72 13.82
CA TYR A 237 2.10 10.86 12.97
C TYR A 237 2.39 12.18 13.71
N PRO A 238 3.19 13.10 13.14
CA PRO A 238 4.06 12.87 11.98
C PRO A 238 5.16 11.84 12.30
N TYR A 239 5.66 11.15 11.29
CA TYR A 239 6.71 10.13 11.44
C TYR A 239 7.94 10.48 10.60
N ASP A 240 9.09 10.00 11.04
CA ASP A 240 10.34 10.05 10.30
C ASP A 240 10.36 8.93 9.24
N LYS A 241 10.64 9.28 7.97
CA LYS A 241 10.50 8.35 6.85
C LYS A 241 11.55 7.23 6.83
N ASP A 242 12.70 7.45 7.48
CA ASP A 242 13.82 6.52 7.46
C ASP A 242 13.72 5.50 8.60
N THR A 243 13.24 5.95 9.77
CA THR A 243 13.13 5.15 10.99
C THR A 243 11.71 4.64 11.25
N TYR A 244 10.70 5.24 10.61
CA TYR A 244 9.29 5.06 10.95
C TYR A 244 8.94 5.41 12.41
N GLY A 245 9.83 6.11 13.13
CA GLY A 245 9.61 6.62 14.49
C GLY A 245 8.85 7.95 14.51
N LEU A 246 8.52 8.43 15.71
CA LEU A 246 7.97 9.78 15.88
C LEU A 246 8.97 10.80 15.32
N SER A 247 8.48 11.71 14.46
CA SER A 247 9.34 12.74 13.88
C SER A 247 9.96 13.60 14.98
N ALA A 248 11.26 13.89 14.88
CA ALA A 248 11.95 14.82 15.76
C ALA A 248 11.32 16.23 15.71
N ASP A 249 10.63 16.56 14.62
CA ASP A 249 9.99 17.85 14.41
C ASP A 249 8.61 17.97 15.08
N ALA A 250 8.02 16.88 15.57
CA ALA A 250 6.62 16.81 16.01
C ALA A 250 6.23 17.83 17.12
N HIS A 251 7.19 18.20 17.98
CA HIS A 251 6.99 19.12 19.10
C HIS A 251 8.02 20.26 19.14
N THR A 252 8.65 20.57 18.00
CA THR A 252 9.61 21.68 17.93
C THR A 252 8.93 23.04 18.10
N GLU A 253 9.73 24.07 18.37
CA GLU A 253 9.22 25.44 18.51
C GLU A 253 8.50 25.96 17.25
N LYS A 254 8.85 25.42 16.08
CA LYS A 254 8.30 25.77 14.75
C LYS A 254 7.20 24.84 14.26
N ALA A 255 6.92 23.74 14.97
CA ALA A 255 5.87 22.80 14.60
C ALA A 255 4.51 23.51 14.53
N GLU A 256 3.64 23.07 13.62
CA GLU A 256 2.26 23.57 13.53
C GLU A 256 1.56 23.45 14.89
N ALA A 257 0.94 24.54 15.34
CA ALA A 257 0.37 24.63 16.67
C ALA A 257 -1.02 25.30 16.66
N LEU A 258 -1.78 25.02 17.71
CA LEU A 258 -3.08 25.63 17.98
C LEU A 258 -2.91 26.61 19.15
N TYR A 259 -3.30 27.87 18.96
CA TYR A 259 -3.11 28.90 19.98
C TYR A 259 -4.38 29.15 20.81
N PHE A 260 -4.21 29.60 22.05
CA PHE A 260 -5.31 29.92 22.97
C PHE A 260 -4.87 30.88 24.09
N TYR A 261 -5.86 31.51 24.75
CA TYR A 261 -5.66 32.26 25.99
C TYR A 261 -5.80 31.38 27.23
N GLU A 262 -5.25 31.86 28.35
CA GLU A 262 -5.29 31.18 29.65
C GLU A 262 -6.69 30.78 30.11
N ASN A 263 -6.82 29.56 30.64
CA ASN A 263 -8.03 29.01 31.22
C ASN A 263 -7.72 28.16 32.45
N MET A 264 -7.86 28.74 33.65
CA MET A 264 -7.47 28.13 34.93
C MET A 264 -8.66 27.45 35.61
N GLN A 265 -9.00 26.22 35.23
CA GLN A 265 -10.15 25.48 35.80
C GLN A 265 -9.83 24.67 37.07
N GLY A 266 -8.58 24.69 37.54
CA GLY A 266 -8.13 23.99 38.75
C GLY A 266 -8.02 22.46 38.60
N GLU A 267 -7.76 21.77 39.71
CA GLU A 267 -7.75 20.31 39.77
C GLU A 267 -9.17 19.72 39.68
N GLY A 268 -9.30 18.52 39.13
CA GLY A 268 -10.58 17.80 38.98
C GLY A 268 -10.46 16.28 39.16
N GLU A 269 -11.45 15.56 38.63
CA GLU A 269 -11.43 14.09 38.60
C GLU A 269 -10.37 13.58 37.62
N SER A 270 -10.15 12.26 37.60
CA SER A 270 -9.26 11.66 36.59
C SER A 270 -9.82 11.88 35.18
N LYS A 271 -8.94 12.28 34.25
CA LYS A 271 -9.25 12.38 32.81
C LYS A 271 -9.48 11.03 32.14
N LYS A 272 -9.16 9.92 32.82
CA LYS A 272 -9.36 8.58 32.28
C LYS A 272 -10.82 8.19 32.35
N GLN A 273 -11.33 7.43 31.39
CA GLN A 273 -12.75 7.04 31.42
C GLN A 273 -13.06 5.90 32.39
N ASP A 274 -12.09 5.04 32.73
CA ASP A 274 -12.26 3.83 33.55
C ASP A 274 -11.54 3.90 34.91
N TRP A 275 -11.30 5.11 35.43
CA TRP A 275 -10.49 5.30 36.63
C TRP A 275 -11.06 4.67 37.92
N LYS A 276 -12.38 4.45 38.00
CA LYS A 276 -13.01 3.77 39.16
C LYS A 276 -12.90 2.26 39.09
N ASP A 277 -13.04 1.70 37.90
CA ASP A 277 -13.06 0.26 37.65
C ASP A 277 -12.46 -0.02 36.25
N PRO A 278 -11.18 -0.43 36.16
CA PRO A 278 -10.49 -0.59 34.90
C PRO A 278 -11.25 -1.46 33.90
N GLY A 279 -11.45 -0.96 32.68
CA GLY A 279 -12.26 -1.60 31.64
C GLY A 279 -13.76 -1.25 31.65
N HIS A 280 -14.26 -0.53 32.66
CA HIS A 280 -15.65 -0.08 32.75
C HIS A 280 -15.75 1.45 32.77
N ILE A 281 -16.48 2.04 31.81
CA ILE A 281 -16.64 3.49 31.71
C ILE A 281 -17.34 4.03 32.97
N THR A 282 -16.67 4.96 33.66
CA THR A 282 -17.14 5.61 34.89
C THR A 282 -18.38 6.46 34.64
N TYR A 283 -18.43 7.18 33.51
CA TYR A 283 -19.58 7.99 33.07
C TYR A 283 -19.98 7.61 31.63
N PRO A 284 -20.77 6.55 31.43
CA PRO A 284 -21.15 6.08 30.09
C PRO A 284 -21.88 7.12 29.23
N GLU A 285 -22.64 8.02 29.87
CA GLU A 285 -23.33 9.14 29.20
C GLU A 285 -22.53 10.46 29.27
N GLY A 286 -21.22 10.40 29.58
CA GLY A 286 -20.36 11.58 29.76
C GLY A 286 -20.14 12.43 28.49
N ASN A 287 -20.68 12.02 27.34
CA ASN A 287 -20.71 12.84 26.13
C ASN A 287 -21.93 13.78 26.07
N ASP A 288 -22.97 13.54 26.88
CA ASP A 288 -24.17 14.38 26.94
C ASP A 288 -23.93 15.58 27.89
N PRO A 289 -24.07 16.83 27.41
CA PRO A 289 -23.89 18.03 28.24
C PRO A 289 -24.80 18.14 29.47
N SER A 290 -25.88 17.35 29.53
CA SER A 290 -26.82 17.31 30.65
C SER A 290 -26.48 16.27 31.73
N LYS A 291 -25.48 15.42 31.49
CA LYS A 291 -25.15 14.28 32.36
C LYS A 291 -23.86 14.50 33.16
N PRO A 292 -23.71 13.84 34.32
CA PRO A 292 -22.44 13.84 35.07
C PRO A 292 -21.28 13.28 34.23
N GLY A 293 -20.08 13.82 34.44
CA GLY A 293 -18.88 13.41 33.72
C GLY A 293 -18.67 14.13 32.38
N PHE A 294 -19.60 15.00 31.96
CA PHE A 294 -19.40 15.85 30.78
C PHE A 294 -18.16 16.72 30.94
N LYS A 295 -17.17 16.50 30.06
CA LYS A 295 -15.84 17.12 30.10
C LYS A 295 -15.17 16.96 31.47
N ASP A 296 -15.22 15.76 32.05
CA ASP A 296 -14.64 15.45 33.36
C ASP A 296 -15.15 16.37 34.49
N ASN A 297 -16.41 16.81 34.37
CA ASN A 297 -17.04 17.79 35.25
C ASN A 297 -16.39 19.20 35.22
N LYS A 298 -15.53 19.48 34.23
CA LYS A 298 -14.91 20.78 33.94
C LYS A 298 -15.51 21.40 32.68
N LYS A 299 -16.79 21.76 32.77
CA LYS A 299 -17.64 22.23 31.66
C LYS A 299 -16.99 23.30 30.76
N TYR A 300 -16.21 24.20 31.34
CA TYR A 300 -15.60 25.36 30.67
C TYR A 300 -14.11 25.19 30.37
N GLY A 301 -13.54 24.00 30.61
CA GLY A 301 -12.13 23.72 30.33
C GLY A 301 -11.82 23.61 28.83
N THR A 302 -10.66 24.12 28.46
CA THR A 302 -10.14 24.02 27.09
C THR A 302 -9.67 22.59 26.82
N TYR A 303 -9.97 22.07 25.64
CA TYR A 303 -9.66 20.69 25.29
C TYR A 303 -9.31 20.52 23.81
N ILE A 304 -8.68 19.40 23.50
CA ILE A 304 -8.37 18.97 22.13
C ILE A 304 -9.41 17.95 21.69
N GLU A 305 -10.00 18.19 20.51
CA GLU A 305 -10.88 17.25 19.84
C GLU A 305 -10.22 16.75 18.55
N VAL A 306 -10.05 15.44 18.44
CA VAL A 306 -9.54 14.77 17.23
C VAL A 306 -10.69 14.03 16.58
N LYS A 307 -10.90 14.27 15.29
CA LYS A 307 -11.86 13.52 14.48
C LYS A 307 -11.10 12.56 13.58
N ALA A 308 -11.50 11.30 13.58
CA ALA A 308 -10.91 10.27 12.74
C ALA A 308 -11.98 9.32 12.18
N PHE A 309 -11.58 8.48 11.25
CA PHE A 309 -12.32 7.26 10.91
C PHE A 309 -11.53 6.06 11.47
N TYR A 310 -12.20 5.26 12.28
CA TYR A 310 -11.68 4.02 12.84
C TYR A 310 -12.10 2.85 11.96
N ARG A 311 -11.17 1.92 11.72
CA ARG A 311 -11.48 0.64 11.08
C ARG A 311 -10.67 -0.46 11.75
N SER A 312 -11.33 -1.56 12.09
CA SER A 312 -10.68 -2.77 12.55
C SER A 312 -11.14 -3.98 11.74
N ILE A 313 -10.16 -4.68 11.18
CA ILE A 313 -10.34 -5.99 10.53
C ILE A 313 -9.92 -7.15 11.44
N ASN A 314 -9.58 -6.84 12.70
CA ASN A 314 -9.20 -7.83 13.69
C ASN A 314 -10.44 -8.63 14.10
N SER A 315 -10.36 -9.96 14.08
CA SER A 315 -11.48 -10.86 14.41
C SER A 315 -12.04 -10.65 15.81
N ASP A 316 -11.21 -10.19 16.75
CA ASP A 316 -11.57 -10.05 18.15
C ASP A 316 -12.28 -8.71 18.42
N ARG A 317 -12.18 -7.75 17.49
CA ARG A 317 -12.79 -6.42 17.60
C ARG A 317 -13.11 -5.86 16.21
N VAL A 318 -13.94 -6.56 15.43
CA VAL A 318 -14.40 -6.03 14.13
C VAL A 318 -15.29 -4.81 14.39
N GLY A 319 -15.05 -3.72 13.66
CA GLY A 319 -15.81 -2.48 13.80
C GLY A 319 -15.26 -1.40 12.87
N SER A 320 -16.12 -0.51 12.40
CA SER A 320 -15.67 0.69 11.70
C SER A 320 -16.64 1.85 11.90
N GLY A 321 -16.14 3.07 11.75
CA GLY A 321 -16.99 4.26 11.81
C GLY A 321 -16.23 5.53 12.14
N ASP A 322 -16.97 6.63 12.18
CA ASP A 322 -16.44 7.88 12.68
C ASP A 322 -16.18 7.75 14.18
N ILE A 323 -15.01 8.24 14.61
CA ILE A 323 -14.60 8.24 16.01
C ILE A 323 -14.13 9.63 16.40
N VAL A 324 -14.55 10.09 17.58
CA VAL A 324 -14.09 11.36 18.15
C VAL A 324 -13.38 11.09 19.46
N TYR A 325 -12.33 11.86 19.65
CA TYR A 325 -11.27 11.66 20.60
C TYR A 325 -11.08 12.98 21.34
N ARG A 326 -11.33 13.04 22.66
CA ARG A 326 -11.29 14.28 23.45
C ARG A 326 -10.28 14.19 24.58
N PHE A 327 -9.48 15.23 24.75
CA PHE A 327 -8.50 15.35 25.84
C PHE A 327 -8.50 16.75 26.45
N MET A 328 -8.81 16.84 27.74
CA MET A 328 -8.81 18.10 28.49
C MET A 328 -7.38 18.59 28.74
N LEU A 329 -7.07 19.84 28.36
CA LEU A 329 -5.72 20.40 28.50
C LEU A 329 -5.38 20.69 29.97
N GLY A 330 -4.10 20.50 30.31
CA GLY A 330 -3.52 20.75 31.62
C GLY A 330 -2.03 20.41 31.64
N LYS A 331 -1.33 20.71 32.73
CA LYS A 331 0.10 20.40 32.90
C LYS A 331 0.36 18.93 33.24
N ASP A 332 -0.69 18.16 33.52
CA ASP A 332 -0.64 16.70 33.62
C ASP A 332 -1.73 16.02 32.79
N THR A 333 -1.62 14.70 32.70
CA THR A 333 -2.56 13.83 31.98
C THR A 333 -3.61 13.20 32.88
N GLU A 334 -3.73 13.63 34.14
CA GLU A 334 -4.54 12.93 35.15
C GLU A 334 -5.60 13.85 35.78
N LYS A 335 -5.25 14.98 36.40
CA LYS A 335 -6.20 15.80 37.20
C LYS A 335 -6.08 17.30 37.01
N ASP A 336 -5.04 17.80 36.33
CA ASP A 336 -4.90 19.24 36.10
C ASP A 336 -5.70 19.69 34.88
N TYR A 337 -6.55 20.71 35.04
CA TYR A 337 -7.34 21.31 33.97
C TYR A 337 -6.95 22.77 33.70
N ASN A 338 -5.77 23.19 34.18
CA ASN A 338 -5.23 24.53 33.98
C ASN A 338 -4.46 24.65 32.66
N ALA A 339 -5.00 25.46 31.75
CA ALA A 339 -4.33 25.87 30.52
C ALA A 339 -3.68 27.25 30.75
N GLU A 340 -2.47 27.29 31.30
CA GLU A 340 -1.77 28.51 31.73
C GLU A 340 -1.17 29.29 30.55
N ARG A 341 -1.11 30.63 30.66
CA ARG A 341 -0.49 31.52 29.65
C ARG A 341 1.01 31.28 29.47
N ASN A 342 1.56 31.68 28.32
CA ASN A 342 3.00 31.62 28.02
C ASN A 342 3.62 30.20 28.09
N HIS A 343 2.85 29.18 27.74
CA HIS A 343 3.28 27.79 27.74
C HIS A 343 3.21 27.15 26.34
N HIS A 344 4.11 26.20 26.10
CA HIS A 344 4.07 25.28 24.98
C HIS A 344 3.64 23.90 25.47
N TYR A 345 2.37 23.56 25.25
CA TYR A 345 1.82 22.25 25.54
C TYR A 345 2.20 21.25 24.44
N ARG A 346 2.82 20.14 24.82
CA ARG A 346 3.26 19.08 23.91
C ARG A 346 2.40 17.84 24.12
N LEU A 347 1.38 17.69 23.30
CA LEU A 347 0.40 16.62 23.43
C LEU A 347 0.69 15.51 22.43
N THR A 348 1.06 14.32 22.90
CA THR A 348 1.07 13.10 22.08
C THR A 348 -0.12 12.21 22.48
N LEU A 349 -1.08 12.02 21.58
CA LEU A 349 -2.20 11.09 21.81
C LEU A 349 -1.74 9.67 21.53
N LYS A 350 -1.81 8.81 22.56
CA LYS A 350 -1.43 7.41 22.45
C LYS A 350 -2.64 6.52 22.29
N PHE A 351 -2.81 5.92 21.12
CA PHE A 351 -3.88 4.98 20.86
C PHE A 351 -3.54 3.62 21.49
N ASN A 352 -4.47 3.09 22.29
CA ASN A 352 -4.27 1.86 23.04
C ASN A 352 -5.03 0.71 22.37
N ARG A 353 -4.38 -0.45 22.17
CA ARG A 353 -4.98 -1.72 21.71
C ARG A 353 -5.87 -1.56 20.46
N TYR A 354 -7.19 -1.61 20.59
CA TYR A 354 -8.12 -1.47 19.46
C TYR A 354 -8.46 -0.02 19.14
N ALA A 355 -7.93 0.93 19.91
CA ALA A 355 -8.11 2.38 19.78
C ALA A 355 -9.54 2.91 19.96
N ASN A 356 -10.52 2.02 20.10
CA ASN A 356 -11.85 2.28 20.64
C ASN A 356 -12.01 1.65 22.04
N ASP A 357 -10.89 1.37 22.71
CA ASP A 357 -10.87 0.87 24.08
C ASP A 357 -10.95 2.02 25.08
N VAL A 358 -11.60 1.77 26.21
CA VAL A 358 -11.80 2.76 27.28
C VAL A 358 -10.45 3.13 27.89
N ASP A 359 -10.04 4.38 27.75
CA ASP A 359 -8.82 4.95 28.36
C ASP A 359 -9.02 6.45 28.57
N TRP A 360 -9.49 7.16 27.55
CA TRP A 360 -9.79 8.60 27.54
C TRP A 360 -11.11 8.84 26.78
N HIS A 361 -11.63 10.08 26.72
CA HIS A 361 -12.96 10.32 26.14
C HIS A 361 -13.07 9.98 24.65
N ILE A 362 -13.75 8.86 24.38
CA ILE A 362 -14.04 8.35 23.04
C ILE A 362 -15.54 8.43 22.78
N ASP A 363 -15.89 8.89 21.59
CA ASP A 363 -17.25 8.92 21.06
C ASP A 363 -17.26 8.03 19.81
N TYR A 364 -17.79 6.82 19.98
CA TYR A 364 -17.92 5.79 18.96
C TYR A 364 -19.12 4.91 19.30
N GLU A 365 -20.09 4.86 18.38
CA GLU A 365 -21.30 4.08 18.55
C GLU A 365 -21.44 3.07 17.41
N GLU A 366 -21.93 1.89 17.74
CA GLU A 366 -22.29 0.85 16.78
C GLU A 366 -23.80 0.60 16.85
N GLU A 367 -24.43 0.29 15.70
CA GLU A 367 -25.86 0.02 15.67
C GLU A 367 -26.23 -1.25 16.45
N MET A 368 -27.35 -1.21 17.18
CA MET A 368 -27.89 -2.36 17.91
C MET A 368 -29.39 -2.59 17.63
N PRO A 369 -29.79 -3.74 17.06
CA PRO A 369 -28.94 -4.76 16.45
C PRO A 369 -28.33 -4.25 15.13
N GLY A 370 -27.08 -4.65 14.86
CA GLY A 370 -26.29 -4.18 13.72
C GLY A 370 -25.24 -5.20 13.29
N VAL A 371 -24.56 -4.93 12.18
CA VAL A 371 -23.50 -5.80 11.64
C VAL A 371 -22.27 -4.96 11.31
N GLU A 372 -21.17 -5.26 11.99
CA GLU A 372 -19.85 -4.71 11.71
C GLU A 372 -19.09 -5.68 10.80
N ILE A 373 -18.78 -5.23 9.59
CA ILE A 373 -18.09 -6.04 8.58
C ILE A 373 -16.95 -5.24 7.96
N PRO A 374 -15.75 -5.81 7.80
CA PRO A 374 -14.64 -5.13 7.12
C PRO A 374 -15.03 -4.71 5.71
N ASP A 375 -14.82 -3.44 5.36
CA ASP A 375 -15.01 -2.93 4.01
C ASP A 375 -13.87 -1.98 3.59
N PRO A 376 -13.09 -2.28 2.53
CA PRO A 376 -13.06 -3.56 1.82
C PRO A 376 -12.37 -4.67 2.62
N TYR A 377 -12.52 -5.92 2.17
CA TYR A 377 -11.68 -7.05 2.59
C TYR A 377 -10.95 -7.66 1.40
N PHE A 378 -9.72 -8.15 1.60
CA PHE A 378 -8.84 -8.57 0.51
C PHE A 378 -8.81 -10.08 0.32
N ILE A 379 -8.82 -10.54 -0.93
CA ILE A 379 -8.59 -11.94 -1.30
C ILE A 379 -7.42 -12.05 -2.29
N SER A 380 -6.72 -13.18 -2.24
CA SER A 380 -5.56 -13.47 -3.07
C SER A 380 -5.82 -13.25 -4.58
N TYR A 381 -4.80 -12.79 -5.30
CA TYR A 381 -4.82 -12.78 -6.77
C TYR A 381 -4.72 -14.18 -7.37
N LEU A 382 -4.25 -15.16 -6.58
CA LEU A 382 -4.07 -16.54 -6.97
C LEU A 382 -5.41 -17.29 -6.92
N TYR A 383 -5.62 -18.15 -7.90
CA TYR A 383 -6.73 -19.10 -8.02
C TYR A 383 -6.76 -20.20 -6.93
N ASN A 384 -7.93 -20.82 -6.72
CA ASN A 384 -8.15 -21.95 -5.79
C ASN A 384 -7.62 -21.73 -4.36
N HIS A 385 -7.48 -20.48 -3.93
CA HIS A 385 -7.20 -20.11 -2.54
C HIS A 385 -8.48 -19.76 -1.81
N SER A 386 -8.41 -19.87 -0.49
CA SER A 386 -9.48 -19.50 0.42
C SER A 386 -9.01 -18.47 1.42
N MET A 387 -9.96 -17.67 1.90
CA MET A 387 -9.80 -16.80 3.05
C MET A 387 -10.98 -16.95 3.99
N MET A 388 -10.83 -16.50 5.23
CA MET A 388 -11.92 -16.36 6.18
C MET A 388 -12.26 -14.87 6.31
N LEU A 389 -13.51 -14.53 6.03
CA LEU A 389 -14.06 -13.19 6.27
C LEU A 389 -14.66 -13.14 7.68
N PRO A 390 -14.04 -12.40 8.63
CA PRO A 390 -14.65 -12.14 9.92
C PRO A 390 -15.69 -11.02 9.81
N PHE A 391 -16.81 -11.16 10.51
CA PHE A 391 -17.74 -10.06 10.77
C PHE A 391 -18.46 -10.28 12.09
N LYS A 392 -18.81 -9.18 12.76
CA LYS A 392 -19.44 -9.16 14.07
C LYS A 392 -20.89 -8.73 13.94
N ILE A 393 -21.78 -9.40 14.66
CA ILE A 393 -23.19 -9.08 14.76
C ILE A 393 -23.44 -8.57 16.18
N ASN A 394 -23.90 -7.33 16.30
CA ASN A 394 -24.40 -6.79 17.56
C ASN A 394 -25.85 -7.25 17.71
N THR A 395 -26.12 -8.17 18.64
CA THR A 395 -27.43 -8.84 18.68
C THR A 395 -28.47 -8.07 19.50
N GLY A 396 -28.04 -7.22 20.43
CA GLY A 396 -28.94 -6.56 21.37
C GLY A 396 -29.77 -7.59 22.14
N SER A 397 -31.09 -7.47 22.13
CA SER A 397 -32.02 -8.44 22.74
C SER A 397 -32.36 -9.65 21.85
N TYR A 398 -31.85 -9.71 20.62
CA TYR A 398 -32.18 -10.77 19.65
C TYR A 398 -31.19 -11.95 19.73
N LYS A 399 -31.57 -13.09 19.14
CA LYS A 399 -30.71 -14.25 18.89
C LYS A 399 -30.49 -14.45 17.39
N VAL A 400 -29.31 -14.93 16.99
CA VAL A 400 -29.02 -15.23 15.58
C VAL A 400 -29.66 -16.57 15.18
N ASP A 401 -30.35 -16.60 14.04
CA ASP A 401 -30.92 -17.81 13.42
C ASP A 401 -29.97 -18.38 12.36
N LYS A 402 -29.69 -17.58 11.32
CA LYS A 402 -28.75 -17.90 10.25
C LYS A 402 -28.32 -16.66 9.47
N ILE A 403 -27.27 -16.82 8.68
CA ILE A 403 -26.83 -15.84 7.68
C ILE A 403 -27.13 -16.37 6.29
N VAL A 404 -27.69 -15.53 5.42
CA VAL A 404 -27.82 -15.81 3.99
C VAL A 404 -26.88 -14.88 3.25
N ALA A 405 -25.82 -15.45 2.67
CA ALA A 405 -24.83 -14.71 1.89
C ALA A 405 -25.09 -14.90 0.40
N HIS A 406 -25.01 -13.81 -0.36
CA HIS A 406 -25.10 -13.83 -1.81
C HIS A 406 -24.11 -12.84 -2.43
N ILE A 407 -23.39 -13.28 -3.47
CA ILE A 407 -22.55 -12.41 -4.28
C ILE A 407 -23.48 -11.59 -5.16
N ASP A 408 -23.43 -10.27 -5.02
CA ASP A 408 -24.28 -9.36 -5.78
C ASP A 408 -23.70 -9.02 -7.16
N SER A 409 -22.40 -8.75 -7.21
CA SER A 409 -21.64 -8.54 -8.43
C SER A 409 -20.23 -9.11 -8.29
N ASN A 410 -19.64 -9.51 -9.41
CA ASN A 410 -18.34 -10.18 -9.44
C ASN A 410 -17.65 -9.82 -10.76
N ALA A 411 -16.91 -8.72 -10.80
CA ALA A 411 -16.38 -8.17 -12.04
C ALA A 411 -15.12 -8.91 -12.51
N TRP A 412 -15.05 -9.18 -13.82
CA TRP A 412 -13.80 -9.59 -14.48
C TRP A 412 -12.85 -8.40 -14.72
N ALA A 413 -13.42 -7.21 -14.82
CA ALA A 413 -12.79 -5.95 -15.19
C ALA A 413 -11.87 -5.38 -14.08
N PRO A 414 -10.90 -4.52 -14.43
CA PRO A 414 -10.12 -3.79 -13.43
C PRO A 414 -11.02 -2.85 -12.63
N TYR A 415 -10.79 -2.73 -11.33
CA TYR A 415 -11.50 -1.78 -10.47
C TYR A 415 -10.83 -0.40 -10.50
N ASN A 416 -11.61 0.64 -10.80
CA ASN A 416 -11.17 2.04 -10.89
C ASN A 416 -9.84 2.20 -11.66
N PRO A 417 -9.74 1.70 -12.90
CA PRO A 417 -8.53 1.88 -13.68
C PRO A 417 -8.31 3.36 -14.00
N ASP A 418 -7.07 3.72 -14.35
CA ASP A 418 -6.76 5.04 -14.90
C ASP A 418 -7.68 5.36 -16.08
N LYS A 419 -8.11 6.63 -16.22
CA LYS A 419 -9.15 7.04 -17.19
C LYS A 419 -8.84 6.64 -18.64
N ASP A 420 -7.57 6.74 -19.01
CA ASP A 420 -6.99 6.43 -20.31
C ASP A 420 -6.57 4.95 -20.45
N PHE A 421 -6.93 4.07 -19.50
CA PHE A 421 -6.63 2.64 -19.62
C PHE A 421 -7.55 2.01 -20.66
N GLU A 422 -6.95 1.35 -21.64
CA GLU A 422 -7.64 0.70 -22.74
C GLU A 422 -7.96 -0.76 -22.37
N TYR A 423 -9.24 -1.10 -22.31
CA TYR A 423 -9.77 -2.45 -22.08
C TYR A 423 -11.18 -2.52 -22.67
N CYS A 424 -11.80 -3.71 -22.68
CA CYS A 424 -13.19 -3.86 -23.11
C CYS A 424 -14.16 -3.21 -22.11
N LYS A 425 -14.28 -1.88 -22.17
CA LYS A 425 -15.17 -1.08 -21.33
C LYS A 425 -16.62 -1.50 -21.53
N GLU A 426 -17.01 -1.89 -22.74
CA GLU A 426 -18.38 -2.28 -23.10
C GLU A 426 -18.88 -3.54 -22.36
N ALA A 427 -17.95 -4.35 -21.83
CA ALA A 427 -18.27 -5.53 -21.01
C ALA A 427 -18.06 -5.30 -19.51
N ASP A 428 -17.81 -4.05 -19.09
CA ASP A 428 -17.63 -3.67 -17.70
C ASP A 428 -18.96 -3.18 -17.09
N PRO A 429 -19.53 -3.92 -16.13
CA PRO A 429 -20.79 -3.54 -15.50
C PRO A 429 -20.69 -2.26 -14.65
N ASP A 430 -19.50 -1.87 -14.18
CA ASP A 430 -19.30 -0.62 -13.44
C ASP A 430 -19.31 0.61 -14.38
N VAL A 431 -18.98 0.43 -15.68
CA VAL A 431 -18.97 1.52 -16.68
C VAL A 431 -20.30 1.59 -17.45
N TYR A 432 -20.89 0.44 -17.78
CA TYR A 432 -22.17 0.36 -18.47
C TYR A 432 -23.17 -0.43 -17.62
N PRO A 433 -23.99 0.25 -16.79
CA PRO A 433 -24.93 -0.40 -15.88
C PRO A 433 -25.98 -1.29 -16.55
N ASN A 434 -26.23 -1.09 -17.84
CA ASN A 434 -27.16 -1.90 -18.64
C ASN A 434 -26.53 -3.23 -19.11
N PHE A 435 -25.21 -3.40 -18.98
CA PHE A 435 -24.55 -4.69 -19.20
C PHE A 435 -24.79 -5.57 -17.97
N PRO A 436 -25.19 -6.84 -18.13
CA PRO A 436 -25.48 -7.70 -16.98
C PRO A 436 -24.28 -7.77 -16.03
N ALA A 437 -24.51 -7.39 -14.76
CA ALA A 437 -23.57 -7.63 -13.66
C ALA A 437 -23.55 -9.13 -13.32
N ASP A 438 -23.14 -9.94 -14.31
CA ASP A 438 -23.16 -11.38 -14.25
C ASP A 438 -22.22 -11.87 -13.15
N ARG A 439 -22.80 -12.28 -12.03
CA ARG A 439 -22.12 -12.82 -10.83
C ARG A 439 -21.20 -14.01 -11.15
N TRP A 440 -21.38 -14.62 -12.32
CA TRP A 440 -20.68 -15.79 -12.86
C TRP A 440 -19.39 -15.46 -13.64
N LYS A 441 -19.09 -14.18 -13.91
CA LYS A 441 -17.95 -13.81 -14.77
C LYS A 441 -16.69 -13.34 -14.00
N GLY A 442 -16.76 -13.21 -12.67
CA GLY A 442 -15.63 -12.76 -11.86
C GLY A 442 -14.87 -13.89 -11.16
N PHE A 443 -14.19 -13.55 -10.06
CA PHE A 443 -13.21 -14.38 -9.37
C PHE A 443 -13.71 -15.06 -8.11
N LEU A 444 -14.75 -14.52 -7.47
CA LEU A 444 -15.19 -14.94 -6.13
C LEU A 444 -16.22 -16.08 -6.20
N SER A 445 -16.17 -17.00 -5.23
CA SER A 445 -17.24 -17.96 -4.93
C SER A 445 -17.40 -18.18 -3.41
N LEU A 446 -18.60 -18.59 -2.98
CA LEU A 446 -18.93 -18.93 -1.58
C LEU A 446 -18.72 -20.42 -1.23
N LYS A 447 -18.41 -21.22 -2.24
CA LYS A 447 -18.11 -22.66 -2.15
C LYS A 447 -16.82 -22.94 -2.91
N LYS A 448 -16.07 -23.94 -2.42
CA LYS A 448 -14.82 -24.36 -3.04
C LYS A 448 -15.10 -24.91 -4.43
N THR A 449 -14.28 -24.53 -5.39
CA THR A 449 -14.29 -25.13 -6.72
C THR A 449 -13.21 -26.21 -6.81
N VAL A 450 -13.53 -27.32 -7.51
CA VAL A 450 -12.67 -28.50 -7.57
C VAL A 450 -12.35 -28.74 -9.05
N GLY A 451 -11.25 -28.17 -9.53
CA GLY A 451 -10.84 -28.30 -10.93
C GLY A 451 -9.69 -27.38 -11.32
N LEU A 452 -8.98 -27.77 -12.38
CA LEU A 452 -8.11 -26.87 -13.15
C LEU A 452 -8.87 -26.33 -14.38
N ASN A 453 -9.74 -27.14 -14.99
CA ASN A 453 -10.54 -26.80 -16.18
C ASN A 453 -11.97 -26.39 -15.78
N ILE A 454 -12.42 -25.22 -16.22
CA ILE A 454 -13.85 -24.93 -16.31
C ILE A 454 -14.20 -24.96 -17.79
N ASP A 455 -14.76 -26.07 -18.24
CA ASP A 455 -15.67 -26.03 -19.38
C ASP A 455 -17.08 -25.79 -18.83
N ASP A 456 -17.66 -24.68 -19.26
CA ASP A 456 -19.10 -24.36 -19.30
C ASP A 456 -19.66 -23.36 -18.27
N ASN A 457 -20.45 -22.41 -18.80
CA ASN A 457 -21.15 -21.36 -18.05
C ASN A 457 -22.18 -21.94 -17.05
N GLY A 458 -22.69 -23.15 -17.30
CA GLY A 458 -23.72 -23.78 -16.45
C GLY A 458 -23.24 -24.24 -15.08
N VAL A 459 -21.93 -24.44 -14.85
CA VAL A 459 -21.42 -25.03 -13.59
C VAL A 459 -21.67 -24.12 -12.38
N PHE A 460 -21.53 -22.80 -12.55
CA PHE A 460 -21.68 -21.85 -11.44
C PHE A 460 -23.12 -21.74 -10.95
N GLU A 461 -24.08 -21.67 -11.88
CA GLU A 461 -25.51 -21.61 -11.59
C GLU A 461 -26.02 -22.95 -11.05
N ASN A 462 -25.68 -24.06 -11.72
CA ASN A 462 -26.11 -25.40 -11.31
C ASN A 462 -25.61 -25.78 -9.91
N LYS A 463 -24.41 -25.35 -9.53
CA LYS A 463 -23.83 -25.61 -8.19
C LYS A 463 -24.15 -24.51 -7.16
N LYS A 464 -24.84 -23.44 -7.56
CA LYS A 464 -25.13 -22.25 -6.73
C LYS A 464 -23.88 -21.76 -5.99
N LEU A 465 -22.81 -21.46 -6.73
CA LEU A 465 -21.52 -21.07 -6.15
C LEU A 465 -21.51 -19.64 -5.59
N GLY A 466 -22.48 -18.81 -5.98
CA GLY A 466 -22.65 -17.44 -5.51
C GLY A 466 -23.55 -17.26 -4.29
N ASP A 467 -24.21 -18.32 -3.83
CA ASP A 467 -25.20 -18.28 -2.74
C ASP A 467 -24.90 -19.34 -1.68
N ARG A 468 -25.00 -18.95 -0.40
CA ARG A 468 -24.78 -19.87 0.71
C ARG A 468 -25.49 -19.42 1.99
N GLU A 469 -26.04 -20.40 2.71
CA GLU A 469 -26.55 -20.21 4.06
C GLU A 469 -25.55 -20.70 5.11
N TYR A 470 -25.47 -19.98 6.23
CA TYR A 470 -24.66 -20.31 7.41
C TYR A 470 -25.56 -20.32 8.64
N PRO A 471 -26.09 -21.49 9.04
CA PRO A 471 -26.86 -21.64 10.28
C PRO A 471 -26.07 -21.19 11.51
N TYR A 472 -26.77 -20.76 12.57
CA TYR A 472 -26.13 -20.52 13.86
C TYR A 472 -25.75 -21.85 14.53
N VAL A 473 -24.46 -22.01 14.85
CA VAL A 473 -23.93 -23.17 15.59
C VAL A 473 -22.88 -22.68 16.57
N ASP A 474 -23.28 -22.50 17.83
CA ASP A 474 -22.40 -22.01 18.89
C ASP A 474 -21.54 -23.13 19.47
N ASN A 475 -20.36 -23.34 18.90
CA ASN A 475 -19.43 -24.36 19.39
C ASN A 475 -17.96 -23.93 19.34
N GLY A 476 -17.67 -22.69 18.91
CA GLY A 476 -16.31 -22.18 18.76
C GLY A 476 -15.41 -22.96 17.79
N ASN A 477 -15.93 -24.00 17.11
CA ASN A 477 -15.22 -24.92 16.24
C ASN A 477 -15.63 -24.72 14.78
N LEU A 478 -14.82 -25.25 13.85
CA LEU A 478 -15.16 -25.29 12.43
C LEU A 478 -16.33 -26.24 12.17
N VAL A 479 -17.35 -25.77 11.45
CA VAL A 479 -18.57 -26.51 11.11
C VAL A 479 -18.85 -26.46 9.60
N GLY A 480 -19.54 -27.48 9.09
CA GLY A 480 -19.86 -27.63 7.66
C GLY A 480 -18.97 -28.63 6.92
N SER A 481 -19.21 -28.78 5.61
CA SER A 481 -18.47 -29.70 4.73
C SER A 481 -17.18 -29.09 4.18
N LEU A 482 -16.15 -29.92 3.98
CA LEU A 482 -14.90 -29.55 3.29
C LEU A 482 -15.14 -29.09 1.85
N ASP A 483 -16.16 -29.63 1.17
CA ASP A 483 -16.47 -29.30 -0.23
C ASP A 483 -17.10 -27.92 -0.38
N SER A 484 -17.94 -27.52 0.58
CA SER A 484 -18.48 -26.16 0.61
C SER A 484 -17.53 -25.18 1.31
N GLY A 485 -16.58 -25.68 2.12
CA GLY A 485 -15.76 -24.89 3.03
C GLY A 485 -16.36 -24.83 4.43
N GLN A 486 -15.54 -24.90 5.47
CA GLN A 486 -16.01 -24.83 6.86
C GLN A 486 -16.05 -23.37 7.36
N TYR A 487 -16.98 -23.06 8.24
CA TYR A 487 -17.12 -21.75 8.89
C TYR A 487 -17.06 -21.89 10.41
N ARG A 488 -16.84 -20.79 11.13
CA ARG A 488 -16.78 -20.78 12.61
C ARG A 488 -17.66 -19.66 13.15
N VAL A 489 -18.30 -19.91 14.29
CA VAL A 489 -19.08 -18.92 15.05
C VAL A 489 -18.50 -18.83 16.47
N VAL A 490 -18.37 -17.61 16.98
CA VAL A 490 -17.91 -17.30 18.34
C VAL A 490 -18.91 -16.32 18.96
N THR A 491 -19.42 -16.63 20.15
CA THR A 491 -20.40 -15.80 20.86
C THR A 491 -19.74 -15.15 22.08
N ASP A 492 -20.03 -13.87 22.30
CA ASP A 492 -19.74 -13.15 23.54
C ASP A 492 -21.08 -12.73 24.19
N PRO A 493 -21.55 -13.48 25.21
CA PRO A 493 -22.81 -13.18 25.89
C PRO A 493 -22.81 -11.86 26.66
N GLU A 494 -21.66 -11.45 27.21
CA GLU A 494 -21.56 -10.22 28.02
C GLU A 494 -21.63 -8.99 27.12
N ALA A 495 -20.90 -9.00 26.00
CA ALA A 495 -20.96 -7.94 25.00
C ALA A 495 -22.22 -7.99 24.13
N LYS A 496 -23.02 -9.08 24.19
CA LYS A 496 -24.17 -9.36 23.31
C LYS A 496 -23.77 -9.33 21.83
N THR A 497 -22.68 -10.02 21.51
CA THR A 497 -22.16 -10.08 20.13
C THR A 497 -21.95 -11.52 19.66
N VAL A 498 -22.04 -11.72 18.34
CA VAL A 498 -21.74 -12.99 17.67
C VAL A 498 -20.83 -12.70 16.48
N THR A 499 -19.65 -13.32 16.45
CA THR A 499 -18.67 -13.19 15.37
C THR A 499 -18.67 -14.42 14.48
N TYR A 500 -18.93 -14.22 13.20
CA TYR A 500 -18.83 -15.25 12.16
C TYR A 500 -17.50 -15.15 11.43
N HIS A 501 -16.95 -16.30 11.07
CA HIS A 501 -15.84 -16.44 10.14
C HIS A 501 -16.33 -17.31 8.99
N ILE A 502 -16.64 -16.71 7.84
CA ILE A 502 -17.15 -17.44 6.66
C ILE A 502 -16.05 -17.62 5.60
N PRO A 503 -15.96 -18.80 4.96
CA PRO A 503 -14.96 -19.04 3.92
C PRO A 503 -15.40 -18.42 2.60
N LEU A 504 -14.44 -17.75 1.94
CA LEU A 504 -14.57 -17.23 0.59
C LEU A 504 -13.45 -17.80 -0.28
N PHE A 505 -13.74 -18.07 -1.54
CA PHE A 505 -12.82 -18.76 -2.45
C PHE A 505 -12.58 -17.96 -3.72
N THR A 506 -11.34 -17.99 -4.21
CA THR A 506 -11.02 -17.63 -5.59
C THR A 506 -11.28 -18.84 -6.49
N ARG A 507 -11.83 -18.60 -7.68
CA ARG A 507 -12.12 -19.61 -8.70
C ARG A 507 -10.86 -20.18 -9.36
N GLU A 508 -11.07 -21.12 -10.26
CA GLU A 508 -10.07 -21.93 -10.95
C GLU A 508 -9.11 -21.10 -11.81
N LYS A 509 -7.94 -21.69 -12.06
CA LYS A 509 -6.85 -21.06 -12.79
C LYS A 509 -7.16 -20.84 -14.25
N LEU A 510 -7.49 -21.93 -14.96
CA LEU A 510 -7.30 -21.98 -16.39
C LEU A 510 -8.30 -21.06 -17.06
N LEU A 511 -7.81 -20.44 -18.11
CA LEU A 511 -8.61 -19.60 -18.96
C LEU A 511 -9.75 -20.44 -19.53
N VAL A 512 -10.98 -20.00 -19.30
CA VAL A 512 -12.14 -20.56 -20.00
C VAL A 512 -12.06 -20.08 -21.43
N THR A 513 -11.54 -20.90 -22.34
CA THR A 513 -11.19 -20.47 -23.71
C THR A 513 -12.38 -19.93 -24.50
N THR A 514 -13.61 -20.37 -24.19
CA THR A 514 -14.85 -19.88 -24.80
C THR A 514 -15.20 -18.45 -24.37
N THR A 515 -14.93 -18.07 -23.13
CA THR A 515 -15.28 -16.76 -22.54
C THR A 515 -14.09 -15.85 -22.24
N SER A 516 -12.86 -16.36 -22.38
CA SER A 516 -11.60 -15.72 -21.97
C SER A 516 -11.54 -15.30 -20.50
N LEU A 517 -12.28 -15.91 -19.58
CA LEU A 517 -12.29 -15.51 -18.17
C LEU A 517 -11.39 -16.41 -17.31
N THR A 518 -10.83 -15.86 -16.22
CA THR A 518 -9.99 -16.58 -15.25
C THR A 518 -10.26 -16.11 -13.81
N GLY A 519 -10.15 -17.04 -12.86
CA GLY A 519 -10.23 -16.76 -11.43
C GLY A 519 -9.02 -15.99 -10.88
N ASN A 520 -7.88 -16.02 -11.57
CA ASN A 520 -6.72 -15.18 -11.22
C ASN A 520 -6.93 -13.74 -11.64
N ASN A 521 -6.37 -12.79 -10.89
CA ASN A 521 -6.28 -11.42 -11.38
C ASN A 521 -5.23 -11.33 -12.51
N PRO A 522 -5.61 -10.96 -13.76
CA PRO A 522 -4.64 -10.80 -14.84
C PRO A 522 -3.88 -9.45 -14.77
N TYR A 523 -4.36 -8.49 -13.98
CA TYR A 523 -3.83 -7.13 -13.92
C TYR A 523 -2.74 -6.99 -12.85
N GLU A 524 -1.58 -6.46 -13.25
CA GLU A 524 -0.50 -6.13 -12.30
C GLU A 524 -0.75 -4.79 -11.59
N ALA A 525 -1.40 -3.85 -12.29
CA ALA A 525 -1.68 -2.53 -11.78
C ALA A 525 -3.00 -2.41 -10.99
N TYR A 526 -3.98 -3.26 -11.31
CA TYR A 526 -5.37 -3.07 -10.86
C TYR A 526 -5.88 -4.22 -10.00
N ARG A 527 -6.74 -3.87 -9.03
CA ARG A 527 -7.53 -4.84 -8.26
C ARG A 527 -8.76 -5.25 -9.09
N ARG A 528 -9.46 -6.31 -8.68
CA ARG A 528 -10.84 -6.60 -9.14
C ARG A 528 -11.80 -6.55 -7.97
N LYS A 529 -13.05 -6.19 -8.23
CA LYS A 529 -14.08 -6.00 -7.19
C LYS A 529 -15.19 -7.05 -7.31
N ALA A 530 -15.57 -7.61 -6.18
CA ALA A 530 -16.83 -8.31 -6.00
C ALA A 530 -17.61 -7.67 -4.84
N VAL A 531 -18.93 -7.71 -4.89
CA VAL A 531 -19.81 -7.21 -3.82
C VAL A 531 -20.49 -8.40 -3.17
N LEU A 532 -20.35 -8.52 -1.86
CA LEU A 532 -20.99 -9.55 -1.05
C LEU A 532 -22.06 -8.90 -0.17
N ASN A 533 -23.28 -9.42 -0.26
CA ASN A 533 -24.38 -9.04 0.61
C ASN A 533 -24.65 -10.16 1.62
N LEU A 534 -24.95 -9.76 2.85
CA LEU A 534 -25.35 -10.65 3.95
C LEU A 534 -26.73 -10.22 4.47
N ASP A 535 -27.66 -11.17 4.47
CA ASP A 535 -28.92 -11.04 5.19
C ASP A 535 -28.81 -11.82 6.51
N VAL A 536 -28.66 -11.10 7.61
CA VAL A 536 -28.58 -11.66 8.97
C VAL A 536 -29.98 -11.80 9.54
N LYS A 537 -30.39 -13.05 9.76
CA LYS A 537 -31.71 -13.37 10.31
C LYS A 537 -31.63 -13.48 11.83
N LEU A 538 -32.33 -12.60 12.52
CA LEU A 538 -32.42 -12.50 13.98
C LEU A 538 -33.82 -12.86 14.46
N LYS A 539 -33.92 -13.47 15.65
CA LYS A 539 -35.18 -13.83 16.33
C LYS A 539 -35.30 -13.09 17.67
N ASP A 540 -36.47 -12.52 17.94
CA ASP A 540 -36.82 -11.99 19.26
C ASP A 540 -37.27 -13.11 20.23
N ALA A 541 -37.75 -12.74 21.42
CA ALA A 541 -38.22 -13.69 22.44
C ALA A 541 -39.47 -14.47 21.97
N GLU A 542 -40.30 -13.86 21.12
CA GLU A 542 -41.51 -14.43 20.54
C GLU A 542 -41.26 -15.23 19.24
N ASN A 543 -39.99 -15.35 18.81
CA ASN A 543 -39.55 -15.96 17.55
C ASN A 543 -39.95 -15.22 16.26
N ASN A 544 -40.31 -13.93 16.33
CA ASN A 544 -40.48 -13.12 15.13
C ASN A 544 -39.12 -12.85 14.48
N LEU A 545 -39.11 -12.86 13.15
CA LEU A 545 -37.90 -12.67 12.36
C LEU A 545 -37.64 -11.18 12.09
N ARG A 546 -36.45 -10.70 12.45
CA ARG A 546 -35.88 -9.44 11.99
C ARG A 546 -34.71 -9.73 11.04
N ILE A 547 -34.60 -8.97 9.95
CA ILE A 547 -33.49 -9.10 9.00
C ILE A 547 -32.64 -7.84 9.06
N VAL A 548 -31.35 -7.99 9.36
CA VAL A 548 -30.34 -6.93 9.28
C VAL A 548 -29.49 -7.20 8.05
N LYS A 549 -29.36 -6.20 7.17
CA LYS A 549 -28.61 -6.33 5.92
C LYS A 549 -27.23 -5.70 6.08
N ALA A 550 -26.22 -6.37 5.55
CA ALA A 550 -24.86 -5.86 5.47
C ALA A 550 -24.27 -6.08 4.08
N LYS A 551 -23.29 -5.27 3.73
CA LYS A 551 -22.57 -5.34 2.45
C LYS A 551 -21.08 -5.14 2.68
N THR A 552 -20.25 -5.84 1.93
CA THR A 552 -18.80 -5.60 1.87
C THR A 552 -18.28 -5.72 0.45
N HIS A 553 -17.24 -4.96 0.12
CA HIS A 553 -16.48 -5.11 -1.11
C HIS A 553 -15.32 -6.08 -0.89
N ILE A 554 -15.35 -7.19 -1.62
CA ILE A 554 -14.24 -8.14 -1.67
C ILE A 554 -13.32 -7.71 -2.81
N MET A 555 -12.10 -7.33 -2.46
CA MET A 555 -11.09 -6.85 -3.38
C MET A 555 -10.09 -7.96 -3.68
N GLN A 556 -10.12 -8.48 -4.90
CA GLN A 556 -9.01 -9.31 -5.36
C GLN A 556 -7.79 -8.42 -5.54
N VAL A 557 -6.72 -8.73 -4.82
CA VAL A 557 -5.49 -7.93 -4.84
C VAL A 557 -4.86 -7.93 -6.24
N ARG A 558 -4.02 -6.91 -6.48
CA ARG A 558 -3.19 -6.80 -7.70
C ARG A 558 -2.34 -8.07 -7.86
N ARG A 559 -2.06 -8.46 -9.10
CA ARG A 559 -1.13 -9.56 -9.36
C ARG A 559 0.29 -9.15 -8.99
N ILE A 560 0.81 -9.71 -7.90
CA ILE A 560 2.20 -9.47 -7.47
C ILE A 560 3.13 -10.39 -8.26
N THR A 561 4.01 -9.79 -9.06
CA THR A 561 4.95 -10.48 -9.96
C THR A 561 6.42 -10.27 -9.59
N ASN A 562 6.75 -9.30 -8.73
CA ASN A 562 8.13 -8.89 -8.47
C ASN A 562 8.49 -8.91 -6.97
N PRO A 563 9.38 -9.81 -6.53
CA PRO A 563 9.93 -10.96 -7.25
C PRO A 563 8.91 -12.11 -7.34
N LYS A 564 9.13 -13.07 -8.23
CA LYS A 564 8.42 -14.36 -8.27
C LYS A 564 9.36 -15.54 -8.07
N GLY A 565 10.64 -15.37 -8.37
CA GLY A 565 11.65 -16.34 -8.01
C GLY A 565 13.05 -15.78 -7.95
N VAL A 566 13.95 -16.57 -7.39
CA VAL A 566 15.38 -16.27 -7.28
C VAL A 566 16.15 -17.54 -7.64
N TRP A 567 17.15 -17.39 -8.51
CA TRP A 567 18.07 -18.47 -8.86
C TRP A 567 19.50 -18.12 -8.49
N ARG A 568 20.27 -19.14 -8.09
CA ARG A 568 21.71 -19.05 -7.84
C ARG A 568 22.44 -20.21 -8.48
N ARG A 569 23.67 -19.97 -8.91
CA ARG A 569 24.63 -21.02 -9.22
C ARG A 569 24.93 -21.84 -7.96
N HIS A 570 25.36 -23.08 -8.15
CA HIS A 570 25.53 -24.07 -7.07
C HIS A 570 26.41 -23.59 -5.90
N ASP A 571 27.45 -22.79 -6.19
CA ASP A 571 28.44 -22.26 -5.26
C ASP A 571 28.14 -20.82 -4.79
N ASN A 572 27.15 -20.13 -5.36
CA ASN A 572 26.83 -18.77 -4.99
C ASN A 572 25.88 -18.72 -3.78
N ILE A 573 26.44 -18.35 -2.63
CA ILE A 573 25.72 -18.23 -1.36
C ILE A 573 25.28 -16.80 -1.02
N LYS A 574 25.42 -15.84 -1.95
CA LYS A 574 25.06 -14.43 -1.70
C LYS A 574 23.57 -14.32 -1.38
N PRO A 575 23.19 -13.63 -0.29
CA PRO A 575 21.79 -13.46 0.07
C PRO A 575 21.06 -12.61 -0.97
N PHE A 576 19.72 -12.74 -0.99
CA PHE A 576 18.83 -11.90 -1.78
C PHE A 576 17.83 -11.22 -0.85
N ARG A 577 17.75 -9.88 -0.87
CA ARG A 577 16.75 -9.10 -0.12
C ARG A 577 15.44 -9.05 -0.92
N VAL A 578 14.44 -9.78 -0.46
CA VAL A 578 13.09 -9.73 -0.99
C VAL A 578 12.40 -8.49 -0.43
N VAL A 579 12.07 -7.56 -1.31
CA VAL A 579 11.03 -6.55 -1.08
C VAL A 579 9.91 -6.87 -2.05
N LEU A 580 8.72 -7.24 -1.57
CA LEU A 580 7.59 -7.43 -2.49
C LEU A 580 7.20 -6.08 -3.08
N LYS A 581 6.94 -6.06 -4.39
CA LYS A 581 6.56 -4.83 -5.10
C LYS A 581 5.38 -5.07 -6.04
N HIS A 582 4.65 -3.99 -6.33
CA HIS A 582 3.53 -3.98 -7.26
C HIS A 582 3.58 -2.75 -8.19
N ARG A 583 2.84 -2.79 -9.30
CA ARG A 583 2.64 -1.61 -10.14
C ARG A 583 1.41 -0.85 -9.65
N LEU A 584 1.48 0.47 -9.60
CA LEU A 584 0.31 1.31 -9.30
C LEU A 584 -0.49 1.68 -10.55
N SER A 585 0.14 1.58 -11.72
CA SER A 585 -0.45 1.84 -13.04
C SER A 585 0.27 1.02 -14.11
N GLU A 586 -0.42 0.71 -15.22
CA GLU A 586 0.18 0.03 -16.39
C GLU A 586 1.21 0.91 -17.14
N THR A 587 1.26 2.21 -16.85
CA THR A 587 2.30 3.16 -17.34
C THR A 587 3.41 3.43 -16.34
N ALA A 588 3.32 2.94 -15.10
CA ALA A 588 4.33 3.24 -14.09
C ALA A 588 5.70 2.68 -14.55
N LYS A 589 6.71 3.55 -14.64
CA LYS A 589 8.10 3.15 -14.95
C LYS A 589 8.69 2.33 -13.79
N ASP A 590 8.25 2.62 -12.58
CA ASP A 590 8.72 1.96 -11.37
C ASP A 590 7.65 1.10 -10.70
N TYR A 591 8.10 -0.02 -10.17
CA TYR A 591 7.41 -0.79 -9.16
C TYR A 591 7.45 -0.07 -7.80
N SER A 592 6.30 0.01 -7.14
CA SER A 592 6.17 0.53 -5.77
C SER A 592 6.29 -0.58 -4.74
N THR A 593 6.85 -0.27 -3.57
CA THR A 593 6.94 -1.21 -2.45
C THR A 593 5.54 -1.61 -1.96
N PHE A 594 5.30 -2.91 -1.84
CA PHE A 594 4.04 -3.46 -1.36
C PHE A 594 3.99 -3.42 0.18
N THR A 595 2.94 -2.82 0.71
CA THR A 595 2.64 -2.74 2.14
C THR A 595 1.39 -3.56 2.46
N SER A 596 1.41 -4.34 3.53
CA SER A 596 0.32 -5.26 3.89
C SER A 596 -0.81 -4.57 4.68
N GLU A 597 -2.05 -4.75 4.24
CA GLU A 597 -3.29 -4.35 4.93
C GLU A 597 -3.69 -5.40 5.98
N GLY A 598 -2.90 -5.46 7.06
CA GLY A 598 -2.94 -6.48 8.10
C GLY A 598 -1.56 -7.13 8.31
N PRO A 599 -1.38 -8.00 9.30
CA PRO A 599 -0.11 -8.67 9.52
C PRO A 599 0.24 -9.59 8.35
N TRP A 600 1.54 -9.85 8.19
CA TRP A 600 2.08 -10.74 7.16
C TRP A 600 3.15 -11.67 7.72
N LYS A 601 3.37 -12.80 7.05
CA LYS A 601 4.45 -13.73 7.37
C LYS A 601 4.99 -14.43 6.13
N ALA A 602 6.27 -14.83 6.19
CA ALA A 602 6.96 -15.57 5.14
C ALA A 602 7.65 -16.82 5.72
N TYR A 603 7.49 -17.96 5.05
CA TYR A 603 8.08 -19.24 5.47
C TYR A 603 8.27 -20.21 4.30
N VAL A 604 9.22 -21.13 4.42
CA VAL A 604 9.42 -22.20 3.42
C VAL A 604 8.28 -23.21 3.53
N VAL A 605 7.43 -23.28 2.51
CA VAL A 605 6.23 -24.13 2.54
C VAL A 605 6.48 -25.55 2.03
N THR A 606 7.39 -25.71 1.07
CA THR A 606 7.79 -27.03 0.53
C THR A 606 9.16 -26.96 -0.14
N GLY A 607 9.74 -28.11 -0.44
CA GLY A 607 11.07 -28.28 -1.03
C GLY A 607 12.17 -28.54 -0.01
N ASP A 608 13.40 -28.55 -0.52
CA ASP A 608 14.56 -28.87 0.29
C ASP A 608 14.89 -27.72 1.25
N ARG A 609 14.62 -27.94 2.54
CA ARG A 609 14.91 -27.01 3.64
C ARG A 609 16.41 -26.76 3.84
N GLN A 610 17.27 -27.54 3.19
CA GLN A 610 18.71 -27.29 3.14
C GLN A 610 19.10 -26.34 2.00
N THR A 611 18.20 -25.97 1.07
CA THR A 611 18.51 -25.02 -0.01
C THR A 611 18.76 -23.62 0.56
N ILE A 612 17.89 -23.18 1.47
CA ILE A 612 17.87 -21.81 1.99
C ILE A 612 17.47 -21.74 3.46
N HIS A 613 17.73 -20.60 4.09
CA HIS A 613 17.07 -20.18 5.32
C HIS A 613 16.67 -18.70 5.24
N LEU A 614 15.68 -18.31 6.03
CA LEU A 614 15.27 -16.91 6.22
C LEU A 614 15.85 -16.38 7.54
N ASP A 615 15.45 -15.18 7.96
CA ASP A 615 15.84 -14.61 9.27
C ASP A 615 15.27 -15.39 10.47
N GLY A 616 14.35 -16.33 10.22
CA GLY A 616 13.84 -17.33 11.15
C GLY A 616 12.99 -18.37 10.41
N ASP A 617 12.45 -19.38 11.11
CA ASP A 617 11.56 -20.39 10.50
C ASP A 617 10.30 -19.74 9.88
N THR A 618 9.86 -18.64 10.47
CA THR A 618 8.82 -17.77 9.94
C THR A 618 9.18 -16.33 10.24
N VAL A 619 9.36 -15.52 9.19
CA VAL A 619 9.54 -14.07 9.30
C VAL A 619 8.16 -13.44 9.35
N LYS A 620 7.95 -12.42 10.19
CA LYS A 620 6.65 -11.75 10.37
C LYS A 620 6.82 -10.25 10.25
N GLY A 621 5.75 -9.57 9.84
CA GLY A 621 5.64 -8.12 9.96
C GLY A 621 4.21 -7.69 10.27
N SER A 622 4.10 -6.46 10.74
CA SER A 622 2.86 -5.90 11.24
C SER A 622 2.03 -5.20 10.17
N THR A 623 0.78 -4.91 10.50
CA THR A 623 -0.17 -4.13 9.73
C THR A 623 0.43 -2.80 9.30
N GLY A 624 0.53 -2.56 8.00
CA GLY A 624 1.12 -1.34 7.46
C GLY A 624 2.64 -1.36 7.30
N THR A 625 3.31 -2.50 7.52
CA THR A 625 4.73 -2.66 7.17
C THR A 625 4.92 -3.20 5.74
N PRO A 626 6.01 -2.82 5.06
CA PRO A 626 6.44 -3.50 3.84
C PRO A 626 6.70 -4.99 4.06
N VAL A 627 6.48 -5.82 3.04
CA VAL A 627 6.96 -7.20 3.05
C VAL A 627 8.43 -7.21 2.64
N ASP A 628 9.32 -7.28 3.63
CA ASP A 628 10.78 -7.21 3.47
C ASP A 628 11.48 -8.27 4.32
N PHE A 629 12.25 -9.17 3.68
CA PHE A 629 13.04 -10.20 4.35
C PHE A 629 14.18 -10.70 3.46
N LYS A 630 15.13 -11.46 4.02
CA LYS A 630 16.27 -11.99 3.27
C LYS A 630 16.20 -13.51 3.05
N ILE A 631 16.49 -13.93 1.82
CA ILE A 631 16.76 -15.32 1.46
C ILE A 631 18.26 -15.57 1.55
N ARG A 632 18.69 -16.56 2.32
CA ARG A 632 20.11 -16.96 2.45
C ARG A 632 20.33 -18.35 1.90
N PHE A 633 21.19 -18.44 0.89
CA PHE A 633 21.54 -19.67 0.20
C PHE A 633 22.63 -20.45 0.96
N LYS A 634 22.58 -21.78 0.90
CA LYS A 634 23.55 -22.65 1.59
C LYS A 634 24.57 -23.31 0.65
N GLY A 635 24.35 -23.26 -0.66
CA GLY A 635 25.16 -24.00 -1.62
C GLY A 635 24.59 -25.39 -1.91
N CYS A 636 24.93 -25.94 -3.08
CA CYS A 636 24.68 -27.33 -3.44
C CYS A 636 25.83 -27.91 -4.28
N GLY A 637 25.78 -29.20 -4.59
CA GLY A 637 26.76 -29.81 -5.49
C GLY A 637 26.64 -29.28 -6.93
N GLU A 638 27.74 -29.29 -7.68
CA GLU A 638 27.78 -28.83 -9.09
C GLU A 638 26.84 -29.63 -10.02
N LYS A 639 26.64 -30.93 -9.73
CA LYS A 639 25.74 -31.83 -10.46
C LYS A 639 24.36 -31.94 -9.80
N GLU A 640 24.03 -31.01 -8.92
CA GLU A 640 22.80 -30.99 -8.16
C GLU A 640 22.03 -29.70 -8.44
N THR A 641 20.71 -29.79 -8.35
CA THR A 641 19.82 -28.63 -8.27
C THR A 641 18.88 -28.85 -7.11
N ARG A 642 18.85 -27.90 -6.18
CA ARG A 642 17.95 -27.89 -5.03
C ARG A 642 16.96 -26.75 -5.18
N CYS A 643 15.71 -26.98 -4.82
CA CYS A 643 14.68 -25.98 -4.92
C CYS A 643 13.80 -25.95 -3.68
N ALA A 644 13.26 -24.77 -3.39
CA ALA A 644 12.32 -24.51 -2.31
C ALA A 644 11.27 -23.50 -2.76
N ILE A 645 10.12 -23.50 -2.10
CA ILE A 645 9.08 -22.49 -2.30
C ILE A 645 8.85 -21.78 -0.99
N ILE A 646 8.97 -20.46 -1.01
CA ILE A 646 8.58 -19.59 0.09
C ILE A 646 7.14 -19.16 -0.14
N ARG A 647 6.30 -19.30 0.88
CA ARG A 647 4.96 -18.71 0.90
C ARG A 647 4.99 -17.45 1.75
N VAL A 648 4.47 -16.37 1.17
CA VAL A 648 4.12 -15.14 1.87
C VAL A 648 2.60 -15.11 2.05
N GLU A 649 2.16 -15.00 3.29
CA GLU A 649 0.77 -14.72 3.65
C GLU A 649 0.68 -13.26 4.09
N TYR A 650 -0.21 -12.48 3.49
CA TYR A 650 -0.32 -11.03 3.71
C TYR A 650 -1.78 -10.56 3.69
N ASN A 651 -2.00 -9.28 3.98
CA ASN A 651 -3.31 -8.66 4.18
C ASN A 651 -4.15 -9.44 5.19
N ASN A 652 -3.64 -9.57 6.42
CA ASN A 652 -4.26 -10.35 7.48
C ASN A 652 -4.35 -11.85 7.15
N TYR A 653 -3.28 -12.38 6.53
CA TYR A 653 -3.14 -13.77 6.09
C TYR A 653 -4.22 -14.28 5.12
N SER A 654 -5.00 -13.37 4.51
CA SER A 654 -6.06 -13.69 3.54
C SER A 654 -5.53 -13.90 2.11
N CYS A 655 -4.34 -13.35 1.84
CA CYS A 655 -3.73 -13.31 0.52
C CYS A 655 -2.42 -14.08 0.50
N TYR A 656 -2.10 -14.69 -0.64
CA TYR A 656 -0.94 -15.57 -0.79
C TYR A 656 -0.05 -15.09 -1.93
N HIS A 657 1.26 -15.20 -1.75
CA HIS A 657 2.26 -15.06 -2.81
C HIS A 657 3.31 -16.17 -2.63
N LEU A 658 3.77 -16.72 -3.73
CA LEU A 658 4.78 -17.79 -3.75
C LEU A 658 6.03 -17.27 -4.45
N ILE A 659 7.18 -17.47 -3.81
CA ILE A 659 8.51 -17.18 -4.36
C ILE A 659 9.22 -18.51 -4.58
N PHE A 660 9.59 -18.77 -5.83
CA PHE A 660 10.29 -19.99 -6.23
C PHE A 660 11.80 -19.78 -6.11
N VAL A 661 12.48 -20.67 -5.41
CA VAL A 661 13.91 -20.59 -5.21
C VAL A 661 14.56 -21.85 -5.76
N CYS A 662 15.60 -21.70 -6.57
CA CYS A 662 16.44 -22.82 -6.99
C CYS A 662 17.92 -22.45 -6.90
N GLN A 663 18.75 -23.43 -6.54
CA GLN A 663 20.19 -23.34 -6.49
C GLN A 663 20.80 -24.51 -7.26
N GLY A 664 21.64 -24.23 -8.25
CA GLY A 664 22.25 -25.22 -9.16
C GLY A 664 21.71 -25.19 -10.58
N SER A 665 22.39 -25.90 -11.49
CA SER A 665 22.12 -25.89 -12.94
C SER A 665 21.85 -27.28 -13.54
N ALA A 666 21.86 -28.33 -12.72
CA ALA A 666 21.62 -29.70 -13.19
C ALA A 666 20.16 -29.88 -13.65
N PRO A 667 19.90 -30.66 -14.72
CA PRO A 667 18.54 -30.97 -15.15
C PRO A 667 17.71 -31.66 -14.05
N ILE A 668 16.45 -31.24 -13.90
CA ILE A 668 15.57 -31.73 -12.83
C ILE A 668 14.31 -32.37 -13.36
N GLU A 669 13.86 -33.37 -12.63
CA GLU A 669 12.56 -34.00 -12.83
C GLU A 669 11.53 -33.34 -11.91
N LEU A 670 10.39 -32.93 -12.45
CA LEU A 670 9.29 -32.31 -11.68
C LEU A 670 8.25 -33.33 -11.19
N ILE A 671 8.08 -34.42 -11.94
CA ILE A 671 7.14 -35.51 -11.69
C ILE A 671 7.95 -36.80 -11.68
N LYS A 672 7.75 -37.66 -10.68
CA LYS A 672 8.45 -38.95 -10.58
C LYS A 672 8.25 -39.82 -11.84
N GLY A 673 9.34 -40.32 -12.41
CA GLY A 673 9.37 -41.06 -13.68
C GLY A 673 9.18 -40.19 -14.94
N GLY A 674 9.13 -38.87 -14.79
CA GLY A 674 8.91 -37.90 -15.85
C GLY A 674 10.19 -37.48 -16.58
N ALA A 675 10.07 -36.49 -17.46
CA ALA A 675 11.22 -35.90 -18.14
C ALA A 675 12.12 -35.13 -17.15
N LYS A 676 13.44 -35.19 -17.39
CA LYS A 676 14.41 -34.31 -16.71
C LYS A 676 14.62 -33.06 -17.53
N TRP A 677 14.08 -31.95 -17.05
CA TRP A 677 14.08 -30.65 -17.68
C TRP A 677 15.38 -29.91 -17.43
N HIS A 678 15.95 -29.36 -18.49
CA HIS A 678 17.03 -28.40 -18.38
C HIS A 678 16.52 -27.04 -17.89
N LEU A 679 17.36 -26.29 -17.18
CA LEU A 679 16.97 -25.02 -16.56
C LEU A 679 17.18 -23.80 -17.45
N CYS A 680 17.91 -23.93 -18.56
CA CYS A 680 18.16 -22.85 -19.52
C CYS A 680 17.56 -23.15 -20.90
N ASN A 681 17.28 -22.09 -21.67
CA ASN A 681 16.95 -22.23 -23.10
C ASN A 681 18.22 -22.50 -23.91
N MET A 682 18.07 -23.02 -25.12
CA MET A 682 19.21 -23.14 -26.05
C MET A 682 19.64 -21.75 -26.54
N ARG A 683 20.96 -21.51 -26.58
CA ARG A 683 21.58 -20.33 -27.20
C ARG A 683 22.09 -20.65 -28.60
N THR A 684 22.68 -21.82 -28.79
CA THR A 684 23.09 -22.34 -30.10
C THR A 684 22.63 -23.78 -30.25
N GLY A 685 22.93 -24.45 -31.37
CA GLY A 685 22.71 -25.90 -31.50
C GLY A 685 23.56 -26.79 -30.58
N THR A 686 24.49 -26.21 -29.82
CA THR A 686 25.44 -26.96 -28.97
C THR A 686 25.65 -26.36 -27.58
N GLU A 687 24.98 -25.24 -27.27
CA GLU A 687 25.18 -24.48 -26.04
C GLU A 687 23.85 -23.98 -25.49
N GLU A 688 23.65 -24.19 -24.19
CA GLU A 688 22.54 -23.60 -23.42
C GLU A 688 22.89 -22.19 -22.93
N ALA A 689 21.87 -21.40 -22.61
CA ALA A 689 22.05 -20.11 -21.98
C ALA A 689 22.76 -20.23 -20.61
N GLY A 690 23.48 -19.19 -20.19
CA GLY A 690 24.35 -19.26 -19.00
C GLY A 690 23.58 -19.35 -17.68
N GLN A 691 22.35 -18.81 -17.65
CA GLN A 691 21.45 -18.89 -16.50
C GLN A 691 19.97 -18.81 -16.91
N PRO A 692 19.03 -19.25 -16.05
CA PRO A 692 17.61 -19.32 -16.41
C PRO A 692 16.95 -17.96 -16.70
N THR A 693 17.52 -16.83 -16.24
CA THR A 693 17.04 -15.49 -16.59
C THR A 693 17.36 -15.09 -18.03
N GLU A 694 18.31 -15.75 -18.69
CA GLU A 694 18.64 -15.51 -20.08
C GLU A 694 17.57 -16.13 -21.00
N GLU A 695 17.05 -15.35 -21.94
CA GLU A 695 15.99 -15.83 -22.84
C GLU A 695 16.45 -16.91 -23.83
N GLY A 696 17.75 -17.02 -24.10
CA GLY A 696 18.31 -17.84 -25.17
C GLY A 696 18.03 -17.26 -26.57
N SER A 697 18.28 -18.06 -27.60
CA SER A 697 18.05 -17.64 -28.99
C SER A 697 16.66 -18.03 -29.47
N MET A 698 16.15 -17.31 -30.48
CA MET A 698 14.98 -17.75 -31.24
C MET A 698 15.42 -18.56 -32.47
N PHE A 699 14.78 -19.70 -32.68
CA PHE A 699 15.09 -20.61 -33.77
C PHE A 699 13.91 -20.69 -34.73
N LYS A 700 14.16 -20.65 -36.03
CA LYS A 700 13.19 -21.17 -37.00
C LYS A 700 13.10 -22.69 -36.85
N PHE A 701 11.94 -23.27 -37.15
CA PHE A 701 11.68 -24.68 -36.89
C PHE A 701 12.74 -25.60 -37.53
N GLY A 702 13.30 -26.53 -36.74
CA GLY A 702 14.30 -27.50 -37.17
C GLY A 702 15.70 -26.94 -37.49
N ASN A 703 15.94 -25.63 -37.35
CA ASN A 703 17.19 -25.00 -37.76
C ASN A 703 18.10 -24.70 -36.56
N TRP A 704 19.19 -25.45 -36.40
CA TRP A 704 20.23 -25.22 -35.39
C TRP A 704 21.37 -24.29 -35.85
N ASP A 705 21.49 -24.05 -37.15
CA ASP A 705 22.66 -23.41 -37.75
C ASP A 705 22.61 -21.89 -37.68
N THR A 706 21.41 -21.28 -37.69
CA THR A 706 21.26 -19.82 -37.68
C THR A 706 20.29 -19.35 -36.59
N PRO A 707 20.62 -19.58 -35.29
CA PRO A 707 19.88 -19.05 -34.15
C PRO A 707 19.90 -17.52 -34.12
N ILE A 708 18.74 -16.88 -33.95
CA ILE A 708 18.64 -15.43 -33.77
C ILE A 708 18.99 -15.09 -32.33
N ASP A 709 20.12 -14.41 -32.13
CA ASP A 709 20.63 -14.04 -30.81
C ASP A 709 19.67 -13.09 -30.07
N ALA A 710 19.60 -13.24 -28.75
CA ALA A 710 18.78 -12.43 -27.87
C ALA A 710 18.96 -10.91 -28.03
N LYS A 711 20.17 -10.47 -28.42
CA LYS A 711 20.45 -9.05 -28.73
C LYS A 711 19.64 -8.50 -29.89
N SER A 712 19.10 -9.36 -30.74
CA SER A 712 18.23 -8.96 -31.86
C SER A 712 16.74 -8.99 -31.49
N ASN A 713 16.37 -9.50 -30.32
CA ASN A 713 14.99 -9.63 -29.85
C ASN A 713 14.60 -8.47 -28.92
N VAL A 714 14.90 -7.24 -29.35
CA VAL A 714 14.60 -6.02 -28.60
C VAL A 714 13.20 -5.52 -28.95
N ASN A 715 12.48 -5.00 -27.96
CA ASN A 715 11.21 -4.33 -28.17
C ASN A 715 11.43 -3.00 -28.90
N ASP A 716 10.68 -2.75 -29.98
CA ASP A 716 10.75 -1.53 -30.77
C ASP A 716 10.47 -0.24 -29.96
N LEU A 717 9.80 -0.34 -28.81
CA LEU A 717 9.46 0.76 -27.91
C LEU A 717 10.19 0.76 -26.54
N GLY A 718 11.02 -0.26 -26.25
CA GLY A 718 11.53 -0.52 -24.89
C GLY A 718 10.53 -1.26 -23.98
N ASN A 719 10.94 -1.65 -22.77
CA ASN A 719 10.14 -2.55 -21.91
C ASN A 719 9.12 -1.82 -21.03
N TRP A 720 9.37 -0.57 -20.66
CA TRP A 720 8.51 0.20 -19.76
C TRP A 720 7.15 0.62 -20.35
N ASN A 721 7.03 0.74 -21.68
CA ASN A 721 5.86 1.34 -22.34
C ASN A 721 4.78 0.30 -22.75
N THR A 722 4.31 -0.54 -21.82
CA THR A 722 3.30 -1.59 -22.11
C THR A 722 1.87 -1.08 -22.32
N ARG A 723 1.57 0.18 -21.98
CA ARG A 723 0.23 0.77 -22.10
C ARG A 723 -0.05 1.39 -23.48
N ASN A 724 0.94 2.04 -24.07
CA ASN A 724 0.78 2.78 -25.34
C ASN A 724 1.21 1.98 -26.56
N VAL A 725 1.41 0.66 -26.42
CA VAL A 725 1.64 -0.20 -27.58
C VAL A 725 0.38 -0.20 -28.45
N GLN A 726 0.53 0.30 -29.66
CA GLN A 726 -0.45 0.32 -30.74
C GLN A 726 -0.03 -0.67 -31.83
N PRO A 727 -0.94 -1.08 -32.73
CA PRO A 727 -0.59 -1.98 -33.83
C PRO A 727 0.60 -1.48 -34.67
N LYS A 728 0.71 -0.16 -34.85
CA LYS A 728 1.79 0.50 -35.60
C LYS A 728 3.19 0.41 -34.98
N ASP A 729 3.27 0.08 -33.71
CA ASP A 729 4.54 0.06 -32.97
C ASP A 729 5.29 -1.27 -33.15
N PHE A 730 4.66 -2.26 -33.79
CA PHE A 730 5.31 -3.50 -34.21
C PHE A 730 5.90 -3.32 -35.60
N ALA A 731 7.24 -3.33 -35.70
CA ALA A 731 7.92 -3.02 -36.95
C ALA A 731 8.00 -4.20 -37.93
N ASN A 732 8.10 -3.86 -39.22
CA ASN A 732 8.45 -4.82 -40.27
C ASN A 732 9.97 -5.00 -40.31
N HIS A 733 10.45 -6.21 -40.06
CA HIS A 733 11.89 -6.52 -40.00
C HIS A 733 12.37 -7.38 -41.17
N ALA A 734 11.69 -7.35 -42.32
CA ALA A 734 12.09 -8.07 -43.53
C ALA A 734 13.57 -7.84 -43.91
N ASN A 735 14.04 -6.59 -43.73
CA ASN A 735 15.38 -6.15 -44.12
C ASN A 735 16.32 -5.89 -42.93
N THR A 736 15.94 -6.29 -41.71
CA THR A 736 16.78 -6.14 -40.52
C THR A 736 17.89 -7.20 -40.53
N ASP A 737 19.11 -6.78 -40.18
CA ASP A 737 20.25 -7.67 -39.99
C ASP A 737 20.22 -8.25 -38.57
N PHE A 738 19.93 -9.55 -38.45
CA PHE A 738 19.85 -10.27 -37.18
C PHE A 738 21.21 -10.87 -36.82
N ILE A 739 21.64 -10.71 -35.57
CA ILE A 739 22.84 -11.35 -35.03
C ILE A 739 22.59 -12.85 -34.92
N ILE A 740 23.52 -13.66 -35.44
CA ILE A 740 23.45 -15.11 -35.36
C ILE A 740 24.32 -15.63 -34.21
N ALA A 741 23.70 -16.25 -33.21
CA ALA A 741 24.41 -16.73 -32.03
C ALA A 741 25.43 -17.83 -32.39
N GLY A 742 26.63 -17.76 -31.80
CA GLY A 742 27.71 -18.70 -32.06
C GLY A 742 28.44 -18.51 -33.40
N LYS A 743 28.08 -17.50 -34.21
CA LYS A 743 28.74 -17.18 -35.48
C LYS A 743 29.18 -15.71 -35.52
N SER A 744 30.17 -15.40 -36.34
CA SER A 744 30.52 -14.02 -36.65
C SER A 744 29.64 -13.53 -37.81
N GLY A 745 28.97 -12.40 -37.62
CA GLY A 745 28.14 -11.76 -38.65
C GLY A 745 26.65 -11.71 -38.34
N THR A 746 25.89 -11.24 -39.32
CA THR A 746 24.44 -11.04 -39.27
C THR A 746 23.78 -11.65 -40.51
N MET A 747 22.48 -11.97 -40.41
CA MET A 747 21.69 -12.46 -41.54
C MET A 747 20.33 -11.78 -41.58
N LYS A 748 19.79 -11.57 -42.77
CA LYS A 748 18.41 -11.11 -42.98
C LYS A 748 17.42 -12.26 -42.80
N TRP A 749 16.15 -11.94 -42.52
CA TRP A 749 15.12 -12.96 -42.32
C TRP A 749 14.98 -13.96 -43.48
N SER A 750 15.18 -13.48 -44.72
CA SER A 750 15.12 -14.30 -45.94
C SER A 750 16.28 -15.28 -46.09
N GLU A 751 17.35 -15.10 -45.33
CA GLU A 751 18.56 -15.94 -45.36
C GLU A 751 18.53 -17.01 -44.26
N ILE A 752 17.73 -16.81 -43.22
CA ILE A 752 17.54 -17.75 -42.11
C ILE A 752 16.53 -18.82 -42.56
N ARG A 753 16.97 -20.08 -42.66
CA ARG A 753 16.15 -21.18 -43.20
C ARG A 753 15.28 -21.86 -42.14
N ALA A 754 14.28 -22.63 -42.57
CA ALA A 754 13.49 -23.50 -41.71
C ALA A 754 13.22 -24.85 -42.36
N ALA A 755 13.17 -25.90 -41.54
CA ALA A 755 12.54 -27.14 -41.95
C ALA A 755 11.03 -26.94 -42.17
N ASN A 756 10.44 -27.82 -42.98
CA ASN A 756 9.00 -27.90 -43.14
C ASN A 756 8.31 -28.39 -41.84
N HIS A 757 6.99 -28.24 -41.73
CA HIS A 757 6.20 -28.63 -40.55
C HIS A 757 6.11 -30.15 -40.32
N SER A 758 6.65 -30.97 -41.23
CA SER A 758 6.82 -32.42 -41.10
C SER A 758 8.24 -32.82 -40.70
N GLY A 759 9.17 -31.87 -40.62
CA GLY A 759 10.53 -32.07 -40.13
C GLY A 759 10.58 -32.17 -38.60
N GLU A 760 11.81 -32.23 -38.08
CA GLU A 760 12.10 -32.31 -36.65
C GLU A 760 13.41 -31.60 -36.31
N PHE A 761 13.58 -31.25 -35.04
CA PHE A 761 14.89 -30.85 -34.51
C PHE A 761 15.75 -32.09 -34.30
N VAL A 762 16.94 -32.10 -34.88
CA VAL A 762 17.96 -33.10 -34.56
C VAL A 762 18.37 -32.94 -33.10
N ASN A 763 18.61 -34.06 -32.40
CA ASN A 763 19.08 -34.02 -31.02
C ASN A 763 20.42 -33.29 -30.90
N PRO A 764 20.51 -32.19 -30.12
CA PRO A 764 21.77 -31.51 -29.92
C PRO A 764 22.66 -32.25 -28.91
N VAL A 765 23.96 -31.97 -28.98
CA VAL A 765 24.94 -32.43 -27.98
C VAL A 765 25.40 -31.23 -27.17
N VAL A 766 25.11 -31.23 -25.87
CA VAL A 766 25.51 -30.18 -24.92
C VAL A 766 26.38 -30.81 -23.83
N ASN A 767 27.54 -30.21 -23.57
CA ASN A 767 28.50 -30.70 -22.57
C ASN A 767 28.82 -32.20 -22.72
N GLY A 768 28.96 -32.67 -23.97
CA GLY A 768 29.27 -34.07 -24.29
C GLY A 768 28.13 -35.06 -24.10
N LYS A 769 26.90 -34.59 -23.82
CA LYS A 769 25.70 -35.42 -23.71
C LYS A 769 24.69 -35.09 -24.80
N GLU A 770 24.14 -36.12 -25.41
CA GLU A 770 23.01 -35.98 -26.33
C GLU A 770 21.74 -35.69 -25.53
N ILE A 771 21.09 -34.57 -25.83
CA ILE A 771 19.81 -34.15 -25.22
C ILE A 771 18.75 -34.06 -26.33
N GLN A 772 17.49 -33.81 -25.97
CA GLN A 772 16.42 -33.70 -26.95
C GLN A 772 15.54 -32.48 -26.66
N VAL A 773 14.96 -31.87 -27.70
CA VAL A 773 13.92 -30.85 -27.55
C VAL A 773 12.68 -31.49 -26.91
N ALA A 774 12.05 -30.81 -25.97
CA ALA A 774 10.86 -31.31 -25.28
C ALA A 774 9.74 -31.70 -26.26
N THR A 775 9.07 -32.82 -26.01
CA THR A 775 7.98 -33.30 -26.86
C THR A 775 6.61 -32.85 -26.35
N TYR A 776 5.56 -33.09 -27.14
CA TYR A 776 4.18 -32.88 -26.71
C TYR A 776 3.88 -33.61 -25.39
N GLU A 777 4.29 -34.88 -25.30
CA GLU A 777 4.01 -35.74 -24.15
C GLU A 777 4.67 -35.22 -22.87
N ASP A 778 5.87 -34.65 -22.97
CA ASP A 778 6.57 -34.10 -21.80
C ASP A 778 5.83 -32.89 -21.22
N TYR A 779 5.36 -31.97 -22.08
CA TYR A 779 4.54 -30.84 -21.67
C TYR A 779 3.13 -31.27 -21.21
N ALA A 780 2.50 -32.21 -21.91
CA ALA A 780 1.20 -32.75 -21.54
C ALA A 780 1.22 -33.45 -20.18
N ALA A 781 2.33 -34.11 -19.82
CA ALA A 781 2.53 -34.68 -18.48
C ALA A 781 2.55 -33.59 -17.40
N LEU A 782 3.21 -32.45 -17.65
CA LEU A 782 3.17 -31.30 -16.73
C LEU A 782 1.77 -30.70 -16.58
N LEU A 783 1.01 -30.60 -17.68
CA LEU A 783 -0.33 -30.03 -17.66
C LEU A 783 -1.36 -30.96 -17.00
N GLY A 784 -1.23 -32.28 -17.19
CA GLY A 784 -2.17 -33.28 -16.70
C GLY A 784 -1.96 -33.73 -15.25
N ASP A 785 -0.81 -33.45 -14.65
CA ASP A 785 -0.49 -33.93 -13.30
C ASP A 785 -1.04 -32.99 -12.20
N SER A 786 -1.82 -33.58 -11.28
CA SER A 786 -2.46 -32.85 -10.19
C SER A 786 -1.50 -32.18 -9.20
N SER A 787 -0.24 -32.62 -9.13
CA SER A 787 0.82 -32.05 -8.29
C SER A 787 1.54 -30.88 -8.96
N ILE A 788 1.33 -30.64 -10.25
CA ILE A 788 1.93 -29.53 -10.97
C ILE A 788 1.03 -28.29 -10.94
N ALA A 789 1.68 -27.14 -10.89
CA ALA A 789 1.08 -25.83 -11.06
C ALA A 789 2.05 -24.89 -11.76
N GLN A 790 1.55 -23.71 -12.13
CA GLN A 790 2.35 -22.67 -12.77
C GLN A 790 2.20 -21.34 -12.03
N GLY A 791 3.29 -20.58 -11.92
CA GLY A 791 3.30 -19.23 -11.38
C GLY A 791 3.97 -18.28 -12.37
N TYR A 792 3.51 -17.04 -12.45
CA TYR A 792 4.01 -16.08 -13.43
C TYR A 792 4.58 -14.86 -12.71
N GLY A 793 5.71 -14.37 -13.20
CA GLY A 793 6.36 -13.18 -12.67
C GLY A 793 7.86 -13.15 -12.97
N VAL A 794 8.62 -12.45 -12.14
CA VAL A 794 10.03 -12.12 -12.37
C VAL A 794 10.96 -13.09 -11.66
N LEU A 795 11.90 -13.66 -12.40
CA LEU A 795 13.06 -14.36 -11.86
C LEU A 795 14.25 -13.40 -11.77
N TYR A 796 14.95 -13.41 -10.63
CA TYR A 796 16.26 -12.79 -10.47
C TYR A 796 17.37 -13.84 -10.51
N GLY A 797 18.45 -13.52 -11.24
CA GLY A 797 19.58 -14.40 -11.51
C GLY A 797 20.72 -14.26 -10.50
N ASP A 798 21.88 -14.86 -10.82
CA ASP A 798 23.01 -15.05 -9.92
C ASP A 798 23.64 -13.76 -9.37
N ASP A 799 23.53 -12.67 -10.13
CA ASP A 799 24.14 -11.37 -9.89
C ASP A 799 23.25 -10.39 -9.10
N ALA A 800 21.96 -10.66 -8.96
CA ALA A 800 21.01 -9.79 -8.27
C ALA A 800 21.10 -9.93 -6.73
N ASP A 801 21.10 -8.82 -5.98
CA ASP A 801 21.13 -8.83 -4.51
C ASP A 801 19.79 -8.46 -3.84
N SER A 802 18.86 -7.91 -4.60
CA SER A 802 17.59 -7.39 -4.10
C SER A 802 16.53 -7.24 -5.20
N THR A 803 15.27 -7.07 -4.80
CA THR A 803 14.19 -6.76 -5.75
C THR A 803 14.36 -5.35 -6.34
N LEU A 804 14.45 -5.25 -7.67
CA LEU A 804 14.54 -3.97 -8.40
C LEU A 804 13.18 -3.28 -8.59
N SER A 805 13.21 -1.99 -8.97
CA SER A 805 12.00 -1.18 -9.16
C SER A 805 11.77 -0.75 -10.61
N ASP A 806 12.80 -0.34 -11.35
CA ASP A 806 12.64 0.14 -12.73
C ASP A 806 12.25 -1.03 -13.66
N VAL A 807 11.15 -0.89 -14.38
CA VAL A 807 10.57 -1.93 -15.25
C VAL A 807 11.56 -2.42 -16.31
N ASP A 808 12.40 -1.54 -16.86
CA ASP A 808 13.40 -1.94 -17.87
C ASP A 808 14.46 -2.86 -17.25
N GLU A 809 14.82 -2.65 -15.99
CA GLU A 809 15.77 -3.50 -15.24
C GLU A 809 15.12 -4.79 -14.75
N VAL A 810 13.86 -4.71 -14.32
CA VAL A 810 13.09 -5.84 -13.78
C VAL A 810 12.78 -6.90 -14.86
N TYR A 811 12.64 -6.51 -16.13
CA TYR A 811 12.34 -7.44 -17.23
C TYR A 811 13.47 -7.60 -18.25
N GLY A 812 14.51 -6.76 -18.19
CA GLY A 812 15.45 -6.58 -19.29
C GLY A 812 16.73 -7.40 -19.22
N TYR A 813 16.79 -8.46 -18.40
CA TYR A 813 18.01 -9.29 -18.33
C TYR A 813 18.43 -9.79 -19.73
N CYS A 814 19.70 -9.60 -20.05
CA CYS A 814 20.37 -10.15 -21.22
C CYS A 814 21.85 -10.32 -20.88
N TYR A 815 22.53 -11.30 -21.48
CA TYR A 815 23.93 -11.59 -21.12
C TYR A 815 24.90 -10.42 -21.36
N ASP A 816 24.51 -9.36 -22.10
CA ASP A 816 25.29 -8.14 -22.26
C ASP A 816 25.16 -7.13 -21.11
N ASN A 817 24.18 -7.34 -20.23
CA ASN A 817 24.00 -6.59 -18.98
C ASN A 817 24.22 -7.47 -17.74
N GLU A 818 24.88 -8.61 -17.91
CA GLU A 818 25.34 -9.47 -16.80
C GLU A 818 26.15 -8.66 -15.78
N GLY A 819 25.89 -8.91 -14.49
CA GLY A 819 26.50 -8.20 -13.37
C GLY A 819 25.69 -7.01 -12.86
N LYS A 820 24.59 -6.65 -13.54
CA LYS A 820 23.69 -5.55 -13.10
C LYS A 820 22.51 -6.03 -12.24
N GLY A 821 22.30 -7.33 -12.10
CA GLY A 821 21.23 -7.89 -11.27
C GLY A 821 19.83 -7.80 -11.88
N TYR A 822 19.74 -7.66 -13.21
CA TYR A 822 18.47 -7.50 -13.92
C TYR A 822 17.60 -8.76 -13.82
N GLY A 823 16.28 -8.56 -13.86
CA GLY A 823 15.30 -9.64 -13.82
C GLY A 823 14.79 -10.06 -15.20
N MET A 824 14.10 -11.19 -15.24
CA MET A 824 13.40 -11.69 -16.44
C MET A 824 11.98 -12.12 -16.08
N ARG A 825 10.98 -11.68 -16.86
CA ARG A 825 9.59 -12.16 -16.72
C ARG A 825 9.40 -13.52 -17.38
N GLY A 826 8.61 -14.39 -16.76
CA GLY A 826 8.44 -15.76 -17.23
C GLY A 826 7.36 -16.55 -16.51
N CYS A 827 7.33 -17.84 -16.83
CA CYS A 827 6.46 -18.84 -16.23
C CYS A 827 7.30 -19.86 -15.46
N PHE A 828 6.99 -20.02 -14.19
CA PHE A 828 7.49 -21.09 -13.33
C PHE A 828 6.53 -22.27 -13.45
N VAL A 829 7.03 -23.44 -13.85
CA VAL A 829 6.29 -24.70 -13.70
C VAL A 829 6.88 -25.44 -12.50
N TYR A 830 6.03 -25.79 -11.53
CA TYR A 830 6.50 -26.28 -10.23
C TYR A 830 5.64 -27.39 -9.67
N ASN A 831 6.26 -28.23 -8.83
CA ASN A 831 5.56 -29.23 -8.06
C ASN A 831 5.10 -28.63 -6.72
N LYS A 832 3.77 -28.54 -6.53
CA LYS A 832 3.14 -27.95 -5.33
C LYS A 832 2.98 -28.94 -4.17
N SER A 833 3.38 -30.21 -4.35
CA SER A 833 3.23 -31.23 -3.32
C SER A 833 3.93 -30.81 -2.03
N LEU A 834 3.27 -31.07 -0.92
CA LEU A 834 3.81 -30.79 0.43
C LEU A 834 4.46 -32.03 1.06
N THR A 835 4.24 -33.22 0.48
CA THR A 835 4.64 -34.51 1.04
C THR A 835 5.50 -35.34 0.08
N ASP A 836 5.48 -35.04 -1.21
CA ASP A 836 6.30 -35.74 -2.21
C ASP A 836 7.74 -35.21 -2.20
N SER A 837 8.71 -36.08 -2.49
CA SER A 837 10.14 -35.71 -2.57
C SER A 837 10.49 -34.77 -3.73
N HIS A 838 9.60 -34.59 -4.69
CA HIS A 838 9.69 -33.61 -5.78
C HIS A 838 9.04 -32.26 -5.40
N GLY A 839 8.35 -32.18 -4.27
CA GLY A 839 7.74 -30.94 -3.78
C GLY A 839 8.74 -29.80 -3.80
N GLY A 840 8.33 -28.63 -4.31
CA GLY A 840 9.18 -27.44 -4.40
C GLY A 840 10.11 -27.37 -5.61
N ARG A 841 10.34 -28.47 -6.34
CA ARG A 841 11.07 -28.43 -7.62
C ARG A 841 10.32 -27.54 -8.61
N ASN A 842 11.07 -26.70 -9.31
CA ASN A 842 10.50 -25.75 -10.26
C ASN A 842 11.49 -25.45 -11.41
N VAL A 843 10.94 -25.18 -12.59
CA VAL A 843 11.68 -24.74 -13.78
C VAL A 843 11.09 -23.43 -14.27
N PHE A 844 11.93 -22.57 -14.85
CA PHE A 844 11.53 -21.26 -15.34
C PHE A 844 11.65 -21.18 -16.87
N PHE A 845 10.58 -20.71 -17.50
CA PHE A 845 10.47 -20.43 -18.92
C PHE A 845 10.41 -18.91 -19.13
N PRO A 846 11.49 -18.25 -19.61
CA PRO A 846 11.50 -16.81 -19.86
C PRO A 846 10.54 -16.44 -21.00
N MET A 847 9.92 -15.26 -20.93
CA MET A 847 9.09 -14.72 -22.02
C MET A 847 9.89 -13.92 -23.06
N GLY A 848 11.18 -13.71 -22.80
CA GLY A 848 12.06 -12.85 -23.57
C GLY A 848 12.14 -11.44 -23.02
N ARG A 849 13.26 -10.76 -23.30
CA ARG A 849 13.57 -9.40 -22.87
C ARG A 849 12.56 -8.40 -23.41
N SER A 850 12.06 -8.60 -24.63
CA SER A 850 10.95 -7.81 -25.19
C SER A 850 9.60 -8.16 -24.56
N GLY A 851 9.51 -9.34 -23.95
CA GLY A 851 8.33 -10.14 -23.58
C GLY A 851 7.39 -10.55 -24.70
N TYR A 852 7.90 -10.53 -25.92
CA TYR A 852 7.28 -11.16 -27.07
C TYR A 852 8.19 -12.31 -27.50
N GLY A 853 8.06 -13.45 -26.84
CA GLY A 853 8.86 -14.66 -27.08
C GLY A 853 8.47 -15.42 -28.34
N HIS A 854 8.22 -14.67 -29.42
CA HIS A 854 7.69 -15.16 -30.70
C HIS A 854 7.95 -14.12 -31.79
N ARG A 855 8.66 -14.53 -32.85
CA ARG A 855 8.88 -13.71 -34.04
C ARG A 855 8.22 -14.34 -35.27
N LYS A 856 7.26 -13.65 -35.86
CA LYS A 856 6.37 -14.17 -36.89
C LYS A 856 7.03 -14.11 -38.26
N HIS A 857 6.84 -15.15 -39.08
CA HIS A 857 7.33 -15.15 -40.47
C HIS A 857 6.67 -14.04 -41.26
N SER A 858 5.35 -13.99 -41.24
CA SER A 858 4.60 -12.86 -41.74
C SER A 858 3.28 -12.65 -41.03
N GLU A 859 2.74 -11.44 -41.16
CA GLU A 859 1.39 -11.12 -40.73
C GLU A 859 0.80 -9.99 -41.59
N ILE A 860 -0.53 -9.86 -41.56
CA ILE A 860 -1.26 -8.80 -42.26
C ILE A 860 -1.62 -7.69 -41.27
N GLU A 861 -1.11 -6.50 -41.51
CA GLU A 861 -1.36 -5.32 -40.69
C GLU A 861 -2.64 -4.62 -41.16
N LEU A 862 -3.72 -4.82 -40.39
CA LEU A 862 -5.06 -4.34 -40.72
C LEU A 862 -5.15 -2.81 -40.69
N TRP A 863 -4.40 -2.15 -39.80
CA TRP A 863 -4.34 -0.69 -39.70
C TRP A 863 -3.63 -0.03 -40.89
N LYS A 864 -2.84 -0.79 -41.66
CA LYS A 864 -2.02 -0.30 -42.78
C LYS A 864 -2.47 -0.89 -44.11
N ASN A 865 -3.75 -0.74 -44.45
CA ASN A 865 -4.33 -1.21 -45.72
C ASN A 865 -4.04 -2.69 -46.04
N LYS A 866 -3.95 -3.54 -45.02
CA LYS A 866 -3.63 -4.98 -45.14
C LYS A 866 -2.24 -5.25 -45.75
N GLU A 867 -1.27 -4.37 -45.48
CA GLU A 867 0.12 -4.60 -45.85
C GLU A 867 0.69 -5.84 -45.13
N LYS A 868 1.55 -6.58 -45.82
CA LYS A 868 2.22 -7.76 -45.28
C LYS A 868 3.53 -7.35 -44.59
N PHE A 869 3.64 -7.64 -43.31
CA PHE A 869 4.87 -7.45 -42.53
C PHE A 869 5.59 -8.79 -42.35
N THR A 870 6.90 -8.77 -42.16
CA THR A 870 7.75 -9.95 -42.03
C THR A 870 8.67 -9.84 -40.83
N ALA A 871 8.97 -10.97 -40.19
CA ALA A 871 9.87 -11.06 -39.03
C ALA A 871 9.42 -10.21 -37.82
N VAL A 872 8.11 -10.05 -37.62
CA VAL A 872 7.53 -9.17 -36.58
C VAL A 872 7.65 -9.81 -35.20
N LEU A 873 8.15 -9.06 -34.23
CA LEU A 873 8.31 -9.52 -32.84
C LEU A 873 7.00 -9.29 -32.05
N ARG A 874 6.10 -10.26 -32.11
CA ARG A 874 4.78 -10.19 -31.47
C ARG A 874 4.36 -11.57 -30.97
N TYR A 875 3.95 -11.64 -29.71
CA TYR A 875 3.50 -12.89 -29.09
C TYR A 875 2.25 -13.47 -29.78
N SER A 876 1.22 -12.65 -30.02
CA SER A 876 -0.05 -13.13 -30.55
C SER A 876 0.08 -13.74 -31.95
N ALA A 877 -0.33 -15.01 -32.07
CA ALA A 877 -0.25 -15.73 -33.34
C ALA A 877 -1.15 -15.13 -34.44
N GLY A 878 -2.40 -14.78 -34.11
CA GLY A 878 -3.37 -14.33 -35.11
C GLY A 878 -3.86 -12.88 -34.97
N GLN A 879 -3.81 -12.31 -33.77
CA GLN A 879 -4.39 -10.99 -33.51
C GLN A 879 -3.36 -9.88 -33.70
N THR A 880 -3.66 -8.92 -34.57
CA THR A 880 -2.76 -7.79 -34.92
C THR A 880 -3.26 -6.43 -34.45
N GLN A 881 -4.50 -6.37 -33.94
CA GLN A 881 -5.15 -5.17 -33.41
C GLN A 881 -6.23 -5.56 -32.39
N VAL A 882 -6.97 -4.59 -31.85
CA VAL A 882 -8.13 -4.87 -30.97
C VAL A 882 -9.18 -5.74 -31.68
N ILE A 883 -9.81 -6.66 -30.94
CA ILE A 883 -10.86 -7.53 -31.49
C ILE A 883 -12.17 -6.73 -31.67
N GLY A 884 -12.86 -6.93 -32.79
CA GLY A 884 -14.05 -6.12 -33.15
C GLY A 884 -15.32 -6.42 -32.34
N ASN A 885 -15.47 -7.61 -31.75
CA ASN A 885 -16.60 -7.94 -30.87
C ASN A 885 -16.11 -8.65 -29.58
N PRO A 886 -15.60 -7.88 -28.60
CA PRO A 886 -14.92 -8.41 -27.42
C PRO A 886 -15.82 -8.85 -26.28
N THR A 887 -17.11 -8.54 -26.28
CA THR A 887 -17.97 -8.67 -25.07
C THR A 887 -18.11 -10.10 -24.56
N GLY A 888 -18.02 -11.10 -25.44
CA GLY A 888 -17.98 -12.51 -25.07
C GLY A 888 -16.61 -13.02 -24.65
N ARG A 889 -15.53 -12.29 -24.96
CA ARG A 889 -14.13 -12.64 -24.67
C ARG A 889 -13.30 -11.42 -24.27
N PRO A 890 -13.64 -10.77 -23.14
CA PRO A 890 -13.12 -9.43 -22.87
C PRO A 890 -11.64 -9.38 -22.52
N LEU A 891 -11.04 -10.45 -21.98
CA LEU A 891 -9.58 -10.48 -21.75
C LEU A 891 -8.78 -10.64 -23.05
N PHE A 892 -9.42 -10.98 -24.16
CA PHE A 892 -8.78 -11.01 -25.48
C PHE A 892 -8.90 -9.69 -26.25
N TYR A 893 -9.54 -8.67 -25.66
CA TYR A 893 -9.77 -7.38 -26.29
C TYR A 893 -8.53 -6.81 -26.98
N ASP A 894 -7.44 -6.74 -26.23
CA ASP A 894 -6.16 -6.17 -26.67
C ASP A 894 -5.04 -7.21 -26.63
N PHE A 895 -5.36 -8.48 -26.90
CA PHE A 895 -4.41 -9.57 -26.83
C PHE A 895 -3.17 -9.38 -27.71
N TYR A 896 -3.29 -8.63 -28.82
CA TYR A 896 -2.20 -8.35 -29.75
C TYR A 896 -0.97 -7.70 -29.10
N LYS A 897 -1.16 -6.92 -28.02
CA LYS A 897 -0.07 -6.24 -27.30
C LYS A 897 0.38 -6.97 -26.04
N ARG A 898 -0.29 -8.06 -25.65
CA ARG A 898 -0.03 -8.75 -24.38
C ARG A 898 1.25 -9.59 -24.46
N PRO A 899 2.03 -9.68 -23.36
CA PRO A 899 3.25 -10.47 -23.32
C PRO A 899 2.96 -11.97 -23.24
N GLY A 900 3.91 -12.76 -23.74
CA GLY A 900 3.87 -14.22 -23.74
C GLY A 900 5.03 -14.79 -24.54
N ALA A 901 5.12 -16.12 -24.61
CA ALA A 901 6.15 -16.80 -25.38
C ALA A 901 5.65 -18.10 -25.98
N THR A 902 6.33 -18.51 -27.04
CA THR A 902 6.11 -19.80 -27.68
C THR A 902 7.39 -20.62 -27.66
N TYR A 903 7.24 -21.91 -27.40
CA TYR A 903 8.32 -22.89 -27.38
C TYR A 903 8.08 -23.93 -28.46
N TRP A 904 9.12 -24.32 -29.19
CA TRP A 904 9.03 -25.41 -30.16
C TRP A 904 8.92 -26.76 -29.47
N LEU A 905 8.11 -27.64 -30.06
CA LEU A 905 8.21 -29.08 -29.82
C LEU A 905 9.31 -29.66 -30.73
N GLY A 906 9.97 -30.73 -30.28
CA GLY A 906 11.02 -31.38 -31.09
C GLY A 906 10.52 -31.85 -32.46
N LYS A 907 9.24 -32.23 -32.55
CA LYS A 907 8.53 -32.54 -33.79
C LYS A 907 7.03 -32.35 -33.62
N ARG A 908 6.30 -32.35 -34.75
CA ARG A 908 4.84 -32.29 -34.78
C ARG A 908 4.20 -33.50 -34.07
N PHE A 909 3.16 -33.24 -33.28
CA PHE A 909 2.29 -34.24 -32.67
C PHE A 909 0.88 -34.19 -33.27
N GLY A 910 0.28 -35.35 -33.53
CA GLY A 910 -1.09 -35.47 -34.02
C GLY A 910 -1.23 -35.36 -35.55
N SER A 911 -2.32 -34.75 -36.02
CA SER A 911 -2.70 -34.67 -37.44
C SER A 911 -1.72 -33.86 -38.29
N GLU A 912 -1.57 -34.19 -39.57
CA GLU A 912 -0.77 -33.37 -40.51
C GLU A 912 -1.34 -31.97 -40.67
N THR A 913 -2.67 -31.82 -40.72
CA THR A 913 -3.34 -30.53 -41.04
C THR A 913 -3.81 -29.73 -39.82
N ARG A 914 -3.85 -30.38 -38.65
CA ARG A 914 -4.31 -29.78 -37.39
C ARG A 914 -3.44 -30.17 -36.18
N GLY A 915 -2.22 -30.66 -36.43
CA GLY A 915 -1.31 -31.09 -35.38
C GLY A 915 -0.78 -29.94 -34.55
N THR A 916 -0.23 -30.30 -33.40
CA THR A 916 0.48 -29.41 -32.47
C THR A 916 1.96 -29.44 -32.82
N ILE A 917 2.61 -28.28 -32.84
CA ILE A 917 4.05 -28.16 -33.13
C ILE A 917 4.77 -27.18 -32.21
N GLY A 918 4.03 -26.41 -31.41
CA GLY A 918 4.58 -25.56 -30.36
C GLY A 918 3.78 -25.63 -29.08
N TRP A 919 4.32 -24.99 -28.06
CA TRP A 919 3.73 -24.82 -26.74
C TRP A 919 3.58 -23.33 -26.43
N ASP A 920 2.38 -22.94 -26.00
CA ASP A 920 1.96 -21.57 -25.73
C ASP A 920 2.06 -21.26 -24.24
N ILE A 921 2.70 -20.14 -23.91
CA ILE A 921 2.78 -19.60 -22.55
C ILE A 921 2.27 -18.16 -22.57
N ASN A 922 1.07 -17.98 -22.04
CA ASN A 922 0.38 -16.70 -22.01
C ASN A 922 0.56 -16.01 -20.67
N TYR A 923 1.38 -14.97 -20.62
CA TYR A 923 1.69 -14.27 -19.38
C TYR A 923 0.53 -13.40 -18.86
N TYR A 924 -0.39 -12.98 -19.73
CA TYR A 924 -1.53 -12.15 -19.33
C TYR A 924 -2.67 -12.98 -18.75
N THR A 925 -3.15 -13.99 -19.49
CA THR A 925 -4.25 -14.86 -19.04
C THR A 925 -3.77 -16.04 -18.20
N LEU A 926 -2.46 -16.19 -18.01
CA LEU A 926 -1.80 -17.23 -17.21
C LEU A 926 -2.02 -18.65 -17.76
N ASP A 927 -2.25 -18.76 -19.07
CA ASP A 927 -2.50 -20.03 -19.77
C ASP A 927 -1.19 -20.72 -20.16
N PHE A 928 -1.20 -22.06 -20.15
CA PHE A 928 -0.06 -22.92 -20.45
C PHE A 928 -0.55 -24.10 -21.29
N ASN A 929 -0.45 -24.01 -22.61
CA ASN A 929 -1.26 -24.81 -23.51
C ASN A 929 -0.56 -25.16 -24.83
N ILE A 930 -1.25 -25.91 -25.69
CA ILE A 930 -0.75 -26.37 -26.98
C ILE A 930 -0.91 -25.30 -28.07
N LEU A 931 0.01 -25.27 -29.03
CA LEU A 931 -0.09 -24.40 -30.20
C LEU A 931 -0.01 -25.19 -31.51
N GLY A 932 -1.04 -25.02 -32.35
CA GLY A 932 -1.18 -25.72 -33.62
C GLY A 932 -0.31 -25.16 -34.74
N ILE A 933 -0.10 -25.96 -35.78
CA ILE A 933 0.75 -25.62 -36.95
C ILE A 933 0.33 -24.29 -37.61
N ASN A 934 -0.98 -24.05 -37.76
CA ASN A 934 -1.51 -22.85 -38.42
C ASN A 934 -1.18 -21.54 -37.68
N ASN A 935 -0.70 -21.61 -36.45
CA ASN A 935 -0.29 -20.44 -35.67
C ASN A 935 1.22 -20.14 -35.77
N LEU A 936 2.01 -21.06 -36.35
CA LEU A 936 3.48 -21.02 -36.37
C LEU A 936 4.10 -21.20 -37.76
N PHE A 937 3.28 -21.54 -38.76
CA PHE A 937 3.67 -21.62 -40.16
C PHE A 937 2.65 -20.84 -40.99
N ASP A 938 3.14 -20.06 -41.96
CA ASP A 938 2.28 -19.34 -42.89
C ASP A 938 1.86 -20.23 -44.07
N ASN A 939 0.55 -20.33 -44.31
CA ASN A 939 -0.05 -21.16 -45.37
C ASN A 939 0.50 -22.60 -45.47
N PRO A 940 0.52 -23.38 -44.37
CA PRO A 940 1.17 -24.70 -44.32
C PRO A 940 0.55 -25.74 -45.29
N PHE A 941 -0.65 -25.50 -45.82
CA PHE A 941 -1.44 -26.48 -46.61
C PHE A 941 -2.04 -25.92 -47.92
N LYS A 942 -1.39 -24.97 -48.60
CA LYS A 942 -1.96 -24.27 -49.78
C LYS A 942 -2.53 -25.27 -50.83
N PRO A 943 -3.86 -25.29 -51.09
CA PRO A 943 -4.45 -26.23 -52.04
C PRO A 943 -4.14 -25.83 -53.49
N GLY A 944 -3.62 -26.76 -54.31
CA GLY A 944 -3.60 -26.62 -55.77
C GLY A 944 -2.25 -26.37 -56.46
N SER A 945 -1.11 -26.31 -55.76
CA SER A 945 0.21 -26.36 -56.44
C SER A 945 0.67 -27.82 -56.59
N SER A 946 0.23 -28.47 -57.66
CA SER A 946 0.62 -29.85 -58.00
C SER A 946 2.05 -29.99 -58.54
N THR A 947 2.90 -28.96 -58.44
CA THR A 947 4.31 -29.03 -58.87
C THR A 947 5.36 -28.70 -57.82
N ASP A 948 5.03 -28.06 -56.68
CA ASP A 948 6.06 -27.68 -55.70
C ASP A 948 5.69 -28.18 -54.29
N LYS A 949 5.85 -29.48 -54.05
CA LYS A 949 6.02 -29.99 -52.67
C LYS A 949 7.37 -29.56 -52.05
N GLU A 950 8.24 -28.93 -52.84
CA GLU A 950 9.61 -28.52 -52.46
C GLU A 950 9.71 -27.09 -51.90
N ASN A 951 8.64 -26.27 -51.88
CA ASN A 951 8.71 -24.84 -51.50
C ASN A 951 7.94 -24.44 -50.21
N LEU A 952 7.67 -25.38 -49.29
CA LEU A 952 7.17 -25.06 -47.94
C LEU A 952 8.28 -24.90 -46.89
N GLU A 953 9.54 -25.04 -47.31
CA GLU A 953 10.69 -24.67 -46.48
C GLU A 953 10.67 -23.14 -46.24
N ASP A 954 11.20 -22.70 -45.10
CA ASP A 954 11.40 -21.27 -44.73
C ASP A 954 10.20 -20.41 -44.29
N VAL A 955 8.97 -20.93 -44.25
CA VAL A 955 7.78 -20.16 -43.81
C VAL A 955 7.43 -20.30 -42.33
N SER A 956 8.33 -20.87 -41.52
CA SER A 956 8.13 -20.97 -40.06
C SER A 956 8.46 -19.68 -39.34
N HIS A 957 7.79 -19.47 -38.22
CA HIS A 957 8.11 -18.44 -37.24
C HIS A 957 9.44 -18.76 -36.54
N ALA A 958 9.92 -17.87 -35.67
CA ALA A 958 11.04 -18.16 -34.77
C ALA A 958 10.58 -18.11 -33.31
N CYS A 959 10.91 -19.17 -32.56
CA CYS A 959 10.45 -19.41 -31.19
C CYS A 959 11.60 -19.96 -30.33
N PHE A 960 11.39 -20.01 -29.01
CA PHE A 960 12.39 -20.57 -28.09
C PHE A 960 12.43 -22.09 -28.15
N VAL A 961 13.56 -22.66 -27.72
CA VAL A 961 13.76 -24.10 -27.62
C VAL A 961 14.19 -24.46 -26.20
N ARG A 962 13.44 -25.38 -25.57
CA ARG A 962 13.77 -25.97 -24.27
C ARG A 962 14.01 -27.47 -24.44
N CYS A 963 15.07 -27.96 -23.79
CA CYS A 963 15.47 -29.36 -23.88
C CYS A 963 15.22 -30.14 -22.58
N ILE A 964 15.22 -31.46 -22.74
CA ILE A 964 15.18 -32.46 -21.68
C ILE A 964 16.31 -33.48 -21.91
N GLU A 965 16.71 -34.19 -20.85
CA GLU A 965 17.62 -35.33 -21.01
C GLU A 965 16.97 -36.40 -21.89
N LYS A 966 17.75 -36.98 -22.80
CA LYS A 966 17.27 -38.04 -23.68
C LYS A 966 16.95 -39.29 -22.86
N LYS A 967 15.74 -39.84 -23.02
CA LYS A 967 15.38 -41.12 -22.40
C LYS A 967 16.27 -42.21 -23.01
N GLN A 968 17.13 -42.83 -22.20
CA GLN A 968 17.86 -44.02 -22.64
C GLN A 968 16.84 -45.13 -22.86
N SER A 969 16.77 -45.67 -24.08
CA SER A 969 15.98 -46.85 -24.36
C SER A 969 16.49 -47.99 -23.46
N SER A 970 15.64 -48.48 -22.57
CA SER A 970 15.91 -49.71 -21.82
C SER A 970 16.15 -50.82 -22.83
N ARG A 971 17.38 -51.33 -22.90
CA ARG A 971 17.70 -52.57 -23.59
C ARG A 971 17.15 -53.76 -22.82
#